data_AF-A0A1Y1SHN9-F1
#
_entry.id   AF-A0A1Y1SHN9-F1
#
_cell.length_a   1.000
_cell.length_b   1.000
_cell.length_c   1.000
_cell.angle_alpha   90.00
_cell.angle_beta   90.00
_cell.angle_gamma   90.00
#
_symmetry.space_group_name_H-M   'P 1'
#
loop_
_entity.id
_entity.type
_entity.pdbx_description
1 polymer ?
#
loop_
_entity_poly.entity_id
_entity_poly.type
_entity_poly.pdbx_seq_one_letter_code
_entity_poly.pdbx_strand_id
1 'polypeptide(L)'
;MGTALLLPVMLLACQQGGRTTDASGPLLNVGSRAECALSLGEYTQTWEGTVGLAVAGTAVSEAEHLTTLSLPPGCTYSAAHFEVSWTVPADLDLQVLLPAGGGGSAETGSTSTESLSIESGISDGDFKIRVYGYTSAQTAFSGRFTATVVADSDPAQDAVDPLPQESAGVGRGIDDVVVVAVIDSGMNPYHWDFLAEKMPQHNNAGSQDDLPLQRDPATWIAGHPGAQAFASYEALNLDVVAAAADPQAVPSELHDQDIAEWSKIQYSEGSSNDAVHMYWIPGTKVIGHVAFGSAFGLVEPTSSNLVDTLIGPSTGPVDTFAAESHGIGSASVSTGNIHGTCPNCVLVYVHGPSERANEWVAAQDWIDVQTNSWGLSVTGGPVRDNVYAGSNTEVQRVAVERGQSWFQSAGNGLANAFTVPSSTLLSSQKGPDWIVTVGAIEPEGSSVGHNRPVDISSLGTDYPSATGGGDAVTAEGDFSGTSNATPVIAGLYSEVLYRLRRLFDGPSRSQSEGVIATGAAACAAANPACAMADGQLTVHELQQALFLGAQYSAGGTTLLYQIGGPDIPDSANSAELEFVSEGHGSYYGRYLGDETYEADVQRIIDIVRGALLVELSEEQRNWLIADSACRQSLWGSWSHGYFDGSNAPAADPAWPIRSFLADVCPQTLPPVVQALQAYADITAPQ
;
A
#
# COMPACT_ATOMS: atom_id res chain seq x y z
N MET A 1 75.05 34.71 22.30
CA MET A 1 74.57 36.10 22.16
C MET A 1 73.89 36.16 20.81
N GLY A 2 72.56 36.01 20.74
CA GLY A 2 71.61 37.05 20.30
C GLY A 2 71.74 37.30 18.79
N THR A 3 70.72 37.25 17.92
CA THR A 3 69.32 37.68 18.06
C THR A 3 68.54 37.28 16.79
N ALA A 4 67.25 36.94 16.96
CA ALA A 4 66.05 37.16 16.12
C ALA A 4 66.01 36.99 14.57
N LEU A 5 65.09 36.09 14.16
CA LEU A 5 63.98 36.19 13.18
C LEU A 5 64.09 37.02 11.88
N LEU A 6 63.81 36.37 10.73
CA LEU A 6 62.55 36.47 9.95
C LEU A 6 62.58 35.52 8.72
N LEU A 7 61.40 35.01 8.33
CA LEU A 7 61.12 34.06 7.23
C LEU A 7 61.66 34.46 5.84
N PRO A 8 61.70 33.50 4.90
CA PRO A 8 61.19 33.81 3.56
C PRO A 8 60.28 32.74 2.92
N VAL A 9 59.47 33.25 2.00
CA VAL A 9 58.62 32.61 0.99
C VAL A 9 59.45 31.94 -0.10
N MET A 10 59.00 30.80 -0.66
CA MET A 10 59.40 30.37 -2.01
C MET A 10 58.29 29.61 -2.74
N LEU A 11 57.97 30.10 -3.95
CA LEU A 11 57.24 29.42 -5.01
C LEU A 11 58.01 28.19 -5.52
N LEU A 12 57.31 27.19 -6.06
CA LEU A 12 57.79 26.49 -7.27
C LEU A 12 56.62 25.88 -8.06
N ALA A 13 56.53 26.28 -9.33
CA ALA A 13 55.73 25.64 -10.36
C ALA A 13 56.53 24.49 -11.01
N CYS A 14 55.85 23.44 -11.46
CA CYS A 14 56.39 22.50 -12.46
C CYS A 14 55.32 22.19 -13.51
N GLN A 15 55.69 22.41 -14.77
CA GLN A 15 54.94 22.15 -15.98
C GLN A 15 55.83 21.25 -16.87
N GLN A 16 55.19 20.45 -17.73
CA GLN A 16 55.73 19.61 -18.83
C GLN A 16 56.34 18.27 -18.40
N GLY A 17 56.01 17.10 -18.97
CA GLY A 17 55.28 16.77 -20.19
C GLY A 17 56.06 15.67 -20.93
N GLY A 18 55.50 14.46 -21.08
CA GLY A 18 56.13 13.37 -21.82
C GLY A 18 55.30 12.08 -21.92
N ARG A 19 54.62 11.92 -23.07
CA ARG A 19 54.31 10.70 -23.88
C ARG A 19 54.90 9.36 -23.38
N THR A 20 54.28 8.17 -23.45
CA THR A 20 53.38 7.48 -24.40
C THR A 20 52.95 6.14 -23.78
N THR A 21 51.76 5.59 -24.09
CA THR A 21 51.59 4.17 -24.48
C THR A 21 50.26 3.95 -25.21
N ASP A 22 50.37 3.27 -26.34
CA ASP A 22 49.33 2.76 -27.23
C ASP A 22 48.60 1.51 -26.67
N ALA A 23 47.46 1.24 -27.33
CA ALA A 23 46.87 -0.07 -27.65
C ALA A 23 45.81 -0.71 -26.73
N SER A 24 44.55 -0.36 -27.03
CA SER A 24 43.45 -1.25 -27.48
C SER A 24 42.97 -2.42 -26.60
N GLY A 25 41.74 -2.27 -26.10
CA GLY A 25 40.74 -3.30 -25.79
C GLY A 25 39.34 -2.78 -26.21
N PRO A 26 38.34 -3.64 -26.47
CA PRO A 26 37.21 -3.32 -27.35
C PRO A 26 36.24 -2.33 -26.71
N LEU A 27 35.92 -1.24 -27.42
CA LEU A 27 34.78 -0.39 -27.11
C LEU A 27 33.51 -1.20 -27.39
N LEU A 28 32.74 -1.45 -26.34
CA LEU A 28 31.33 -1.78 -26.44
C LEU A 28 30.67 -0.67 -27.27
N ASN A 29 30.21 -1.04 -28.44
CA ASN A 29 29.44 -0.18 -29.33
C ASN A 29 28.09 0.06 -28.65
N VAL A 30 27.98 1.14 -27.86
CA VAL A 30 26.69 1.65 -27.40
C VAL A 30 25.96 2.04 -28.66
N GLY A 31 24.94 1.27 -29.03
CA GLY A 31 24.18 1.49 -30.25
C GLY A 31 23.71 2.94 -30.31
N SER A 32 23.98 3.63 -31.41
CA SER A 32 23.39 4.93 -31.69
C SER A 32 21.87 4.78 -31.61
N ARG A 33 21.20 5.51 -30.71
CA ARG A 33 19.73 5.67 -30.72
C ARG A 33 19.32 6.03 -32.16
N ALA A 34 18.30 5.36 -32.69
CA ALA A 34 17.73 5.75 -33.97
C ALA A 34 17.22 7.19 -33.85
N GLU A 35 17.55 8.06 -34.81
CA GLU A 35 17.02 9.43 -34.84
C GLU A 35 15.51 9.38 -35.10
N CYS A 36 14.73 10.18 -34.34
CA CYS A 36 13.29 10.30 -34.55
C CYS A 36 12.99 10.72 -36.00
N ALA A 37 12.25 9.87 -36.73
CA ALA A 37 11.89 10.13 -38.12
C ALA A 37 10.66 11.03 -38.28
N LEU A 38 10.01 11.42 -37.17
CA LEU A 38 8.79 12.23 -37.15
C LEU A 38 9.07 13.68 -36.73
N SER A 39 8.27 14.62 -37.22
CA SER A 39 8.26 15.98 -36.71
C SER A 39 7.51 16.06 -35.38
N LEU A 40 7.92 16.98 -34.51
CA LEU A 40 7.18 17.29 -33.27
C LEU A 40 5.73 17.69 -33.57
N GLY A 41 4.81 17.29 -32.71
CA GLY A 41 3.37 17.49 -32.84
C GLY A 41 2.62 16.21 -33.23
N GLU A 42 1.43 16.37 -33.81
CA GLU A 42 0.57 15.23 -34.14
C GLU A 42 1.08 14.45 -35.34
N TYR A 43 1.22 13.13 -35.14
CA TYR A 43 1.40 12.13 -36.18
C TYR A 43 0.09 11.36 -36.35
N THR A 44 -0.47 11.33 -37.56
CA THR A 44 -1.75 10.68 -37.83
C THR A 44 -1.63 9.56 -38.85
N GLN A 45 -2.26 8.42 -38.57
CA GLN A 45 -2.53 7.35 -39.52
C GLN A 45 -4.03 7.11 -39.62
N THR A 46 -4.49 6.65 -40.77
CA THR A 46 -5.89 6.24 -40.98
C THR A 46 -5.91 4.82 -41.50
N TRP A 47 -6.92 4.06 -41.10
CA TRP A 47 -7.16 2.71 -41.63
C TRP A 47 -8.64 2.53 -41.91
N GLU A 48 -8.98 1.51 -42.69
CA GLU A 48 -10.37 1.15 -42.97
C GLU A 48 -10.55 -0.34 -42.72
N GLY A 49 -11.73 -0.73 -42.27
CA GLY A 49 -12.03 -2.10 -41.97
C GLY A 49 -13.51 -2.43 -42.16
N THR A 50 -13.82 -3.71 -42.03
CA THR A 50 -15.20 -4.20 -42.03
C THR A 50 -15.32 -5.27 -40.97
N VAL A 51 -16.24 -5.06 -40.04
CA VAL A 51 -16.68 -6.06 -39.06
C VAL A 51 -17.84 -6.84 -39.66
N GLY A 52 -17.79 -8.17 -39.58
CA GLY A 52 -18.84 -9.07 -40.07
C GLY A 52 -20.06 -9.11 -39.16
N LEU A 53 -20.98 -10.04 -39.41
CA LEU A 53 -22.22 -10.19 -38.64
C LEU A 53 -21.95 -10.80 -37.25
N ALA A 54 -22.38 -10.13 -36.18
CA ALA A 54 -22.37 -10.69 -34.82
C ALA A 54 -23.74 -11.27 -34.43
N VAL A 55 -23.76 -12.48 -33.86
CA VAL A 55 -24.98 -13.11 -33.32
C VAL A 55 -24.94 -12.98 -31.80
N ALA A 56 -25.92 -12.28 -31.22
CA ALA A 56 -25.96 -11.98 -29.79
C ALA A 56 -25.91 -13.26 -28.92
N GLY A 57 -24.90 -13.36 -28.04
CA GLY A 57 -24.97 -14.19 -26.84
C GLY A 57 -24.11 -15.46 -26.73
N THR A 58 -23.21 -15.77 -27.67
CA THR A 58 -22.19 -16.83 -27.44
C THR A 58 -20.85 -16.48 -28.09
N ALA A 59 -19.76 -16.73 -27.38
CA ALA A 59 -18.39 -16.36 -27.71
C ALA A 59 -17.95 -16.74 -29.13
N VAL A 60 -17.16 -15.82 -29.70
CA VAL A 60 -16.40 -15.86 -30.97
C VAL A 60 -17.27 -15.80 -32.23
N SER A 61 -17.45 -14.61 -32.79
CA SER A 61 -17.80 -14.48 -34.21
C SER A 61 -16.52 -14.33 -35.03
N GLU A 62 -16.40 -15.09 -36.13
CA GLU A 62 -15.30 -15.05 -37.10
C GLU A 62 -15.29 -13.73 -37.93
N ALA A 63 -15.62 -12.61 -37.30
CA ALA A 63 -16.08 -11.38 -37.93
C ALA A 63 -15.43 -10.10 -37.37
N GLU A 64 -14.47 -10.21 -36.45
CA GLU A 64 -13.68 -9.05 -36.00
C GLU A 64 -12.67 -8.57 -37.04
N HIS A 65 -12.31 -7.30 -36.97
CA HIS A 65 -11.23 -6.73 -37.76
C HIS A 65 -10.00 -6.52 -36.87
N LEU A 66 -8.91 -7.20 -37.22
CA LEU A 66 -7.61 -7.04 -36.57
C LEU A 66 -6.68 -6.27 -37.50
N THR A 67 -6.05 -5.24 -36.98
CA THR A 67 -5.01 -4.49 -37.68
C THR A 67 -3.86 -4.14 -36.75
N THR A 68 -2.73 -3.75 -37.32
CA THR A 68 -1.56 -3.29 -36.58
C THR A 68 -1.21 -1.90 -37.06
N LEU A 69 -1.00 -0.97 -36.13
CA LEU A 69 -0.43 0.35 -36.42
C LEU A 69 0.91 0.49 -35.71
N SER A 70 1.92 0.98 -36.42
CA SER A 70 3.28 1.08 -35.88
C SER A 70 3.64 2.54 -35.59
N LEU A 71 4.25 2.77 -34.44
CA LEU A 71 4.98 4.01 -34.15
C LEU A 71 6.47 3.82 -34.45
N PRO A 72 7.10 4.70 -35.24
CA PRO A 72 8.53 4.61 -35.54
C PRO A 72 9.40 4.63 -34.27
N PRO A 73 10.46 3.82 -34.23
CA PRO A 73 11.45 3.87 -33.16
C PRO A 73 12.22 5.19 -33.17
N GLY A 74 12.73 5.58 -32.00
CA GLY A 74 13.58 6.75 -31.84
C GLY A 74 12.86 8.08 -31.60
N CYS A 75 11.52 8.06 -31.49
CA CYS A 75 10.71 9.22 -31.12
C CYS A 75 10.12 9.06 -29.72
N THR A 76 9.86 10.18 -29.05
CA THR A 76 9.17 10.22 -27.75
C THR A 76 7.71 10.63 -27.97
N TYR A 77 6.78 9.89 -27.36
CA TYR A 77 5.34 10.09 -27.56
C TYR A 77 4.67 10.36 -26.20
N SER A 78 3.79 11.38 -26.15
CA SER A 78 3.11 11.75 -24.90
C SER A 78 1.66 11.29 -24.83
N ALA A 79 1.02 11.02 -25.97
CA ALA A 79 -0.37 10.58 -26.03
C ALA A 79 -0.65 9.87 -27.36
N ALA A 80 -1.62 8.96 -27.36
CA ALA A 80 -2.17 8.31 -28.53
C ALA A 80 -3.69 8.28 -28.44
N HIS A 81 -4.35 8.56 -29.55
CA HIS A 81 -5.79 8.56 -29.69
C HIS A 81 -6.19 7.68 -30.85
N PHE A 82 -7.12 6.76 -30.61
CA PHE A 82 -7.69 5.84 -31.57
C PHE A 82 -9.17 6.15 -31.68
N GLU A 83 -9.66 6.32 -32.90
CA GLU A 83 -11.06 6.58 -33.18
C GLU A 83 -11.49 5.68 -34.33
N VAL A 84 -12.64 5.04 -34.22
CA VAL A 84 -13.32 4.37 -35.35
C VAL A 84 -14.69 4.97 -35.53
N SER A 85 -15.10 5.16 -36.78
CA SER A 85 -16.38 5.76 -37.15
C SER A 85 -17.05 4.98 -38.26
N TRP A 86 -18.38 4.91 -38.23
CA TRP A 86 -19.18 4.16 -39.19
C TRP A 86 -20.55 4.84 -39.41
N THR A 87 -21.25 4.42 -40.47
CA THR A 87 -22.44 5.15 -40.97
C THR A 87 -23.75 4.39 -40.83
N VAL A 88 -23.69 3.09 -40.56
CA VAL A 88 -24.87 2.24 -40.35
C VAL A 88 -25.12 2.07 -38.85
N PRO A 89 -26.36 2.10 -38.34
CA PRO A 89 -26.60 1.88 -36.93
C PRO A 89 -26.11 0.48 -36.52
N ALA A 90 -24.98 0.46 -35.83
CA ALA A 90 -24.29 -0.72 -35.34
C ALA A 90 -23.53 -0.31 -34.08
N ASP A 91 -23.31 -1.28 -33.21
CA ASP A 91 -22.54 -1.14 -32.00
C ASP A 91 -21.19 -1.81 -32.23
N LEU A 92 -20.15 -0.99 -32.44
CA LEU A 92 -18.78 -1.47 -32.64
C LEU A 92 -17.92 -1.06 -31.46
N ASP A 93 -17.16 -2.03 -30.96
CA ASP A 93 -16.22 -1.88 -29.87
C ASP A 93 -14.80 -1.79 -30.40
N LEU A 94 -13.95 -1.05 -29.70
CA LEU A 94 -12.55 -0.84 -30.03
C LEU A 94 -11.68 -1.34 -28.89
N GLN A 95 -10.71 -2.20 -29.19
CA GLN A 95 -9.69 -2.64 -28.25
C GLN A 95 -8.31 -2.42 -28.84
N VAL A 96 -7.38 -1.94 -28.03
CA VAL A 96 -5.99 -1.66 -28.41
C VAL A 96 -5.04 -2.31 -27.42
N LEU A 97 -4.09 -3.10 -27.93
CA LEU A 97 -2.97 -3.64 -27.16
C LEU A 97 -1.70 -2.84 -27.50
N LEU A 98 -0.99 -2.41 -26.47
CA LEU A 98 0.25 -1.65 -26.58
C LEU A 98 1.45 -2.53 -26.98
N PRO A 99 2.50 -1.96 -27.61
CA PRO A 99 3.70 -2.71 -28.00
C PRO A 99 4.43 -3.39 -26.82
N ALA A 100 4.45 -2.74 -25.66
CA ALA A 100 5.12 -3.22 -24.44
C ALA A 100 4.25 -4.16 -23.57
N GLY A 101 3.03 -4.47 -24.00
CA GLY A 101 2.02 -5.14 -23.17
C GLY A 101 1.07 -4.15 -22.50
N GLY A 102 -0.08 -4.64 -22.00
CA GLY A 102 -1.20 -3.79 -21.58
C GLY A 102 -2.02 -3.25 -22.75
N GLY A 103 -3.03 -2.44 -22.47
CA GLY A 103 -3.98 -1.95 -23.46
C GLY A 103 -5.23 -1.33 -22.86
N GLY A 104 -6.18 -0.97 -23.70
CA GLY A 104 -7.49 -0.47 -23.29
C GLY A 104 -8.58 -0.86 -24.27
N SER A 105 -9.83 -0.78 -23.84
CA SER A 105 -11.01 -0.93 -24.70
C SER A 105 -11.97 0.24 -24.51
N ALA A 106 -12.71 0.52 -25.56
CA ALA A 106 -13.85 1.41 -25.57
C ALA A 106 -15.05 0.57 -26.06
N GLU A 107 -15.99 0.33 -25.15
CA GLU A 107 -17.18 -0.50 -25.32
C GLU A 107 -18.45 0.31 -25.00
N THR A 108 -18.56 1.50 -25.57
CA THR A 108 -19.76 2.32 -25.41
C THR A 108 -20.87 1.85 -26.35
N GLY A 109 -22.14 1.95 -25.93
CA GLY A 109 -23.30 1.64 -26.80
C GLY A 109 -23.55 2.68 -27.90
N SER A 110 -22.47 3.27 -28.43
CA SER A 110 -22.50 4.25 -29.50
C SER A 110 -22.95 3.60 -30.81
N THR A 111 -23.62 4.39 -31.66
CA THR A 111 -24.18 3.86 -32.93
C THR A 111 -23.42 4.30 -34.17
N SER A 112 -22.33 5.06 -34.00
CA SER A 112 -21.60 5.67 -35.11
C SER A 112 -20.11 5.93 -34.89
N THR A 113 -19.63 5.94 -33.65
CA THR A 113 -18.23 6.27 -33.33
C THR A 113 -17.78 5.64 -32.02
N GLU A 114 -16.54 5.14 -31.97
CA GLU A 114 -15.89 4.65 -30.76
C GLU A 114 -14.48 5.22 -30.67
N SER A 115 -14.02 5.61 -29.48
CA SER A 115 -12.71 6.22 -29.33
C SER A 115 -12.03 5.89 -28.01
N LEU A 116 -10.72 5.71 -28.06
CA LEU A 116 -9.85 5.40 -26.93
C LEU A 116 -8.64 6.35 -26.93
N SER A 117 -8.40 7.03 -25.81
CA SER A 117 -7.18 7.82 -25.59
C SER A 117 -6.28 7.11 -24.58
N ILE A 118 -4.97 7.11 -24.86
CA ILE A 118 -3.92 6.60 -24.00
C ILE A 118 -2.97 7.76 -23.75
N GLU A 119 -2.75 8.11 -22.48
CA GLU A 119 -1.98 9.30 -22.08
C GLU A 119 -0.68 8.95 -21.32
N SER A 120 -0.46 7.67 -21.03
CA SER A 120 0.77 7.15 -20.40
C SER A 120 1.18 5.80 -21.00
N GLY A 121 2.45 5.39 -20.82
CA GLY A 121 2.93 4.06 -21.23
C GLY A 121 3.08 3.87 -22.75
N ILE A 122 3.18 4.95 -23.52
CA ILE A 122 3.31 4.89 -24.98
C ILE A 122 4.76 4.71 -25.38
N SER A 123 5.07 3.57 -25.95
CA SER A 123 6.36 3.29 -26.59
C SER A 123 6.24 3.29 -28.10
N ASP A 124 7.38 3.39 -28.78
CA ASP A 124 7.46 2.96 -30.17
C ASP A 124 7.15 1.47 -30.33
N GLY A 125 6.80 1.06 -31.54
CA GLY A 125 6.44 -0.32 -31.87
C GLY A 125 5.00 -0.50 -32.33
N ASP A 126 4.56 -1.76 -32.34
CA ASP A 126 3.33 -2.22 -32.99
C ASP A 126 2.15 -2.28 -32.02
N PHE A 127 1.16 -1.43 -32.25
CA PHE A 127 -0.14 -1.45 -31.57
C PHE A 127 -1.04 -2.45 -32.28
N LYS A 128 -1.59 -3.41 -31.54
CA LYS A 128 -2.57 -4.36 -32.11
C LYS A 128 -3.96 -3.82 -31.82
N ILE A 129 -4.71 -3.56 -32.88
CA ILE A 129 -6.05 -2.99 -32.80
C ILE A 129 -7.05 -4.06 -33.21
N ARG A 130 -8.08 -4.20 -32.40
CA ARG A 130 -9.21 -5.09 -32.60
C ARG A 130 -10.49 -4.27 -32.60
N VAL A 131 -11.25 -4.39 -33.68
CA VAL A 131 -12.58 -3.79 -33.81
C VAL A 131 -13.58 -4.93 -33.98
N TYR A 132 -14.57 -4.99 -33.10
CA TYR A 132 -15.60 -6.03 -33.12
C TYR A 132 -16.97 -5.39 -32.92
N GLY A 133 -18.04 -6.15 -33.10
CA GLY A 133 -19.39 -5.60 -32.98
C GLY A 133 -20.30 -6.49 -32.16
N TYR A 134 -21.25 -5.85 -31.47
CA TYR A 134 -22.24 -6.52 -30.62
C TYR A 134 -23.57 -6.78 -31.37
N THR A 135 -23.80 -6.13 -32.52
CA THR A 135 -25.06 -6.18 -33.28
C THR A 135 -24.95 -6.92 -34.62
N SER A 136 -26.07 -7.44 -35.12
CA SER A 136 -26.14 -8.34 -36.28
C SER A 136 -26.12 -7.63 -37.65
N ALA A 137 -25.23 -6.65 -37.84
CA ALA A 137 -25.02 -5.97 -39.11
C ALA A 137 -23.54 -5.96 -39.52
N GLN A 138 -23.26 -6.33 -40.78
CA GLN A 138 -21.93 -6.15 -41.35
C GLN A 138 -21.68 -4.64 -41.49
N THR A 139 -20.62 -4.16 -40.84
CA THR A 139 -20.39 -2.73 -40.65
C THR A 139 -19.00 -2.37 -41.14
N ALA A 140 -18.95 -1.53 -42.18
CA ALA A 140 -17.71 -0.90 -42.61
C ALA A 140 -17.43 0.33 -41.75
N PHE A 141 -16.16 0.51 -41.36
CA PHE A 141 -15.72 1.63 -40.52
C PHE A 141 -14.45 2.27 -41.07
N SER A 142 -14.23 3.53 -40.69
CA SER A 142 -13.00 4.28 -40.91
C SER A 142 -12.36 4.56 -39.56
N GLY A 143 -11.09 4.21 -39.43
CA GLY A 143 -10.27 4.40 -38.25
C GLY A 143 -9.27 5.54 -38.41
N ARG A 144 -9.04 6.27 -37.33
CA ARG A 144 -8.03 7.33 -37.21
C ARG A 144 -7.21 7.10 -35.95
N PHE A 145 -5.90 7.11 -36.12
CA PHE A 145 -4.91 7.02 -35.05
C PHE A 145 -4.11 8.31 -35.05
N THR A 146 -3.99 8.95 -33.89
CA THR A 146 -3.18 10.16 -33.72
C THR A 146 -2.24 9.95 -32.54
N ALA A 147 -0.94 10.11 -32.74
CA ALA A 147 0.05 10.12 -31.66
C ALA A 147 0.68 11.51 -31.56
N THR A 148 0.96 11.98 -30.35
CA THR A 148 1.64 13.25 -30.11
C THR A 148 3.14 13.01 -29.93
N VAL A 149 3.94 13.43 -30.91
CA VAL A 149 5.40 13.39 -30.87
C VAL A 149 5.90 14.60 -30.10
N VAL A 150 6.59 14.37 -29.00
CA VAL A 150 7.21 15.42 -28.19
C VAL A 150 8.71 15.44 -28.43
N ALA A 151 9.35 16.58 -28.14
CA ALA A 151 10.80 16.62 -28.15
C ALA A 151 11.30 15.57 -27.16
N ASP A 152 12.37 14.87 -27.51
CA ASP A 152 13.12 14.06 -26.54
C ASP A 152 13.50 15.06 -25.44
N SER A 153 12.76 15.05 -24.33
CA SER A 153 13.11 15.83 -23.16
C SER A 153 14.43 15.24 -22.75
N ASP A 154 15.51 16.01 -22.94
CA ASP A 154 16.83 15.61 -22.46
C ASP A 154 16.64 15.23 -20.98
N PRO A 155 16.76 13.94 -20.60
CA PRO A 155 16.50 13.52 -19.24
C PRO A 155 17.49 14.18 -18.26
N ALA A 156 18.52 14.86 -18.79
CA ALA A 156 19.48 15.65 -18.03
C ALA A 156 18.97 17.03 -17.58
N GLN A 157 17.79 17.53 -18.01
CA GLN A 157 17.26 18.83 -17.56
C GLN A 157 16.04 18.78 -16.65
N ASP A 158 15.34 17.64 -16.57
CA ASP A 158 14.35 17.32 -15.52
C ASP A 158 14.83 16.23 -14.57
N ALA A 159 16.16 16.02 -14.49
CA ALA A 159 16.76 15.37 -13.35
C ALA A 159 16.47 16.25 -12.11
N VAL A 160 15.33 15.99 -11.46
CA VAL A 160 15.31 15.95 -10.00
C VAL A 160 16.58 15.20 -9.64
N ASP A 161 17.50 15.90 -8.97
CA ASP A 161 18.78 15.37 -8.55
C ASP A 161 18.52 13.93 -8.07
N PRO A 162 19.01 12.88 -8.77
CA PRO A 162 18.84 11.52 -8.26
C PRO A 162 19.37 11.59 -6.83
N LEU A 163 18.59 11.05 -5.88
CA LEU A 163 18.90 11.07 -4.45
C LEU A 163 20.42 11.05 -4.29
N PRO A 164 21.04 12.00 -3.56
CA PRO A 164 22.48 11.97 -3.37
C PRO A 164 22.86 10.54 -3.05
N GLN A 165 23.64 9.91 -3.95
CA GLN A 165 23.94 8.49 -3.85
C GLN A 165 24.27 8.22 -2.40
N GLU A 166 23.59 7.23 -1.83
CA GLU A 166 23.82 6.76 -0.46
C GLU A 166 25.30 6.92 -0.18
N SER A 167 25.64 7.74 0.82
CA SER A 167 27.04 7.97 1.11
C SER A 167 27.65 6.61 1.43
N ALA A 168 28.36 6.04 0.46
CA ALA A 168 28.96 4.73 0.53
C ALA A 168 30.01 4.77 1.64
N GLY A 169 29.63 4.42 2.86
CA GLY A 169 30.56 4.56 3.99
C GLY A 169 30.03 4.45 5.40
N VAL A 170 28.72 4.40 5.67
CA VAL A 170 28.22 4.19 7.04
C VAL A 170 27.28 3.01 7.07
N GLY A 171 27.67 1.93 7.75
CA GLY A 171 26.78 0.79 7.99
C GLY A 171 25.64 1.20 8.91
N ARG A 172 24.52 1.62 8.30
CA ARG A 172 23.34 2.18 8.99
C ARG A 172 22.13 1.23 9.04
N GLY A 173 22.26 0.00 8.53
CA GLY A 173 21.13 -0.93 8.38
C GLY A 173 20.27 -1.08 9.65
N ILE A 174 20.91 -1.21 10.82
CA ILE A 174 20.21 -1.35 12.12
C ILE A 174 19.52 -0.05 12.57
N ASP A 175 20.15 1.09 12.35
CA ASP A 175 19.68 2.37 12.91
C ASP A 175 18.45 2.92 12.17
N ASP A 176 18.20 2.43 10.95
CA ASP A 176 17.11 2.87 10.07
C ASP A 176 16.00 1.82 9.93
N VAL A 177 16.08 0.70 10.68
CA VAL A 177 15.13 -0.41 10.57
C VAL A 177 13.70 0.05 10.87
N VAL A 178 12.76 -0.37 10.01
CA VAL A 178 11.32 -0.16 10.19
C VAL A 178 10.65 -1.47 10.55
N VAL A 179 9.88 -1.46 11.64
CA VAL A 179 9.20 -2.63 12.20
C VAL A 179 7.71 -2.55 11.93
N VAL A 180 7.18 -3.53 11.21
CA VAL A 180 5.75 -3.66 10.91
C VAL A 180 5.16 -4.83 11.68
N ALA A 181 4.10 -4.58 12.44
CA ALA A 181 3.29 -5.61 13.06
C ALA A 181 2.09 -5.97 12.19
N VAL A 182 1.97 -7.24 11.84
CA VAL A 182 0.83 -7.80 11.11
C VAL A 182 0.03 -8.65 12.07
N ILE A 183 -1.21 -8.24 12.34
CA ILE A 183 -2.14 -8.96 13.22
C ILE A 183 -3.12 -9.76 12.39
N ASP A 184 -2.97 -11.08 12.36
CA ASP A 184 -3.71 -11.95 11.44
C ASP A 184 -3.69 -13.45 11.88
N SER A 185 -4.06 -14.34 10.97
CA SER A 185 -4.21 -15.80 11.13
C SER A 185 -2.85 -16.54 10.99
N GLY A 186 -2.78 -17.76 10.47
CA GLY A 186 -1.54 -18.57 10.45
C GLY A 186 -0.37 -17.94 9.67
N MET A 187 0.86 -18.37 9.91
CA MET A 187 2.08 -17.86 9.24
C MET A 187 2.89 -18.96 8.54
N ASN A 188 3.75 -18.56 7.60
CA ASN A 188 4.70 -19.44 6.93
C ASN A 188 6.09 -18.78 6.81
N PRO A 189 6.95 -18.91 7.83
CA PRO A 189 8.27 -18.29 7.83
C PRO A 189 9.27 -18.95 6.87
N TYR A 190 8.94 -20.11 6.29
CA TYR A 190 9.78 -20.80 5.31
C TYR A 190 9.71 -20.17 3.91
N HIS A 191 8.65 -19.40 3.64
CA HIS A 191 8.47 -18.74 2.34
C HIS A 191 9.60 -17.73 2.06
N TRP A 192 10.03 -17.64 0.81
CA TRP A 192 11.14 -16.76 0.39
C TRP A 192 10.87 -15.27 0.66
N ASP A 193 9.61 -14.87 0.82
CA ASP A 193 9.24 -13.53 1.28
C ASP A 193 9.81 -13.16 2.64
N PHE A 194 10.07 -14.14 3.50
CA PHE A 194 10.47 -13.91 4.88
C PHE A 194 11.91 -14.33 5.18
N LEU A 195 12.64 -14.89 4.21
CA LEU A 195 14.03 -15.31 4.41
C LEU A 195 14.97 -14.11 4.39
N ALA A 196 15.89 -14.04 5.37
CA ALA A 196 16.87 -12.96 5.48
C ALA A 196 17.76 -12.85 4.22
N GLU A 197 18.17 -13.99 3.67
CA GLU A 197 19.04 -14.02 2.49
C GLU A 197 18.36 -13.55 1.19
N LYS A 198 17.03 -13.43 1.18
CA LYS A 198 16.28 -12.91 0.04
C LYS A 198 15.99 -11.41 0.18
N MET A 199 16.39 -10.77 1.28
CA MET A 199 16.22 -9.31 1.44
C MET A 199 17.04 -8.52 0.41
N PRO A 200 16.54 -7.36 -0.07
CA PRO A 200 17.30 -6.51 -0.99
C PRO A 200 18.66 -6.08 -0.44
N GLN A 201 18.74 -5.75 0.86
CA GLN A 201 19.98 -5.38 1.56
C GLN A 201 21.02 -6.51 1.48
N HIS A 202 20.59 -7.76 1.68
CA HIS A 202 21.49 -8.92 1.60
C HIS A 202 22.01 -9.22 0.19
N ASN A 203 21.21 -8.89 -0.82
CA ASN A 203 21.51 -9.17 -2.22
C ASN A 203 22.27 -8.02 -2.91
N ASN A 204 22.57 -6.94 -2.19
CA ASN A 204 23.37 -5.85 -2.71
C ASN A 204 24.88 -6.18 -2.64
N ALA A 205 25.74 -5.30 -3.18
CA ALA A 205 27.17 -5.57 -3.27
C ALA A 205 27.94 -5.44 -1.93
N GLY A 206 27.33 -4.92 -0.86
CA GLY A 206 28.00 -4.58 0.39
C GLY A 206 27.26 -5.06 1.63
N SER A 207 27.92 -5.81 2.51
CA SER A 207 27.32 -6.33 3.74
C SER A 207 27.19 -5.31 4.88
N GLN A 208 27.26 -4.00 4.59
CA GLN A 208 27.35 -2.96 5.62
C GLN A 208 25.97 -2.55 6.13
N ASP A 209 24.92 -2.74 5.34
CA ASP A 209 23.54 -2.49 5.71
C ASP A 209 22.74 -3.78 5.96
N ASP A 210 23.41 -4.95 5.98
CA ASP A 210 22.82 -6.21 6.41
C ASP A 210 22.31 -6.15 7.85
N LEU A 211 21.05 -6.52 8.03
CA LEU A 211 20.47 -6.68 9.36
C LEU A 211 20.97 -7.96 10.05
N PRO A 212 21.23 -7.94 11.36
CA PRO A 212 21.73 -9.09 12.11
C PRO A 212 20.62 -10.09 12.46
N LEU A 213 19.86 -10.57 11.46
CA LEU A 213 18.65 -11.41 11.62
C LEU A 213 18.91 -12.82 12.19
N GLN A 214 20.17 -13.17 12.42
CA GLN A 214 20.56 -14.38 13.16
C GLN A 214 20.71 -14.15 14.68
N ARG A 215 20.55 -12.90 15.13
CA ARG A 215 20.73 -12.50 16.53
C ARG A 215 19.41 -12.09 17.14
N ASP A 216 19.32 -12.32 18.44
CA ASP A 216 18.24 -11.84 19.30
C ASP A 216 17.90 -10.35 19.01
N PRO A 217 16.67 -10.07 18.53
CA PRO A 217 16.16 -8.72 18.26
C PRO A 217 16.33 -7.73 19.41
N ALA A 218 16.22 -8.18 20.65
CA ALA A 218 16.44 -7.33 21.83
C ALA A 218 17.86 -6.76 21.93
N THR A 219 18.82 -7.31 21.18
CA THR A 219 20.22 -6.87 21.21
C THR A 219 20.56 -5.80 20.18
N TRP A 220 19.65 -5.49 19.25
CA TRP A 220 19.92 -4.56 18.16
C TRP A 220 18.75 -3.64 17.78
N ILE A 221 17.51 -3.96 18.15
CA ILE A 221 16.37 -3.06 17.94
C ILE A 221 16.28 -2.06 19.09
N ALA A 222 16.47 -0.79 18.77
CA ALA A 222 16.27 0.30 19.72
C ALA A 222 14.81 0.30 20.26
N GLY A 223 14.65 0.46 21.57
CA GLY A 223 13.34 0.50 22.24
C GLY A 223 12.72 -0.86 22.55
N HIS A 224 13.28 -1.98 22.06
CA HIS A 224 12.77 -3.30 22.38
C HIS A 224 12.85 -3.56 23.91
N PRO A 225 11.79 -4.06 24.58
CA PRO A 225 11.70 -4.11 26.04
C PRO A 225 12.64 -5.14 26.69
N GLY A 226 13.24 -6.02 25.87
CA GLY A 226 14.18 -7.03 26.29
C GLY A 226 13.52 -8.36 26.67
N ALA A 227 14.30 -9.43 26.62
CA ALA A 227 13.80 -10.79 26.87
C ALA A 227 13.15 -10.94 28.26
N GLN A 228 13.63 -10.23 29.28
CA GLN A 228 13.13 -10.33 30.66
C GLN A 228 11.77 -9.64 30.86
N ALA A 229 11.30 -8.84 29.90
CA ALA A 229 10.00 -8.19 29.98
C ALA A 229 8.84 -9.13 29.66
N PHE A 230 9.11 -10.25 28.98
CA PHE A 230 8.09 -11.18 28.49
C PHE A 230 7.86 -12.36 29.44
N ALA A 231 6.68 -12.98 29.39
CA ALA A 231 6.37 -14.21 30.13
C ALA A 231 7.31 -15.35 29.70
N SER A 232 7.54 -15.46 28.39
CA SER A 232 8.66 -16.22 27.81
C SER A 232 9.20 -15.48 26.59
N TYR A 233 10.49 -15.66 26.33
CA TYR A 233 11.18 -15.09 25.17
C TYR A 233 12.15 -16.13 24.61
N GLU A 234 11.84 -16.69 23.44
CA GLU A 234 12.60 -17.82 22.88
C GLU A 234 12.83 -17.70 21.37
N ALA A 235 13.95 -18.25 20.89
CA ALA A 235 14.19 -18.43 19.47
C ALA A 235 13.49 -19.72 18.98
N LEU A 236 12.81 -19.66 17.84
CA LEU A 236 12.33 -20.82 17.10
C LEU A 236 13.36 -21.18 16.03
N ASN A 237 14.13 -22.23 16.27
CA ASN A 237 15.25 -22.63 15.40
C ASN A 237 14.76 -23.51 14.25
N LEU A 238 13.98 -22.91 13.35
CA LEU A 238 13.42 -23.57 12.17
C LEU A 238 14.51 -23.83 11.10
N ASP A 239 14.35 -24.87 10.27
CA ASP A 239 15.25 -25.19 9.15
C ASP A 239 15.00 -24.30 7.92
N VAL A 240 15.13 -23.00 8.11
CA VAL A 240 14.98 -21.98 7.05
C VAL A 240 16.14 -21.99 6.05
N VAL A 241 17.26 -22.63 6.40
CA VAL A 241 18.40 -22.83 5.48
C VAL A 241 18.05 -23.86 4.41
N ALA A 242 17.34 -24.94 4.76
CA ALA A 242 16.83 -25.87 3.76
C ALA A 242 15.85 -25.17 2.80
N ALA A 243 14.93 -24.34 3.32
CA ALA A 243 13.99 -23.56 2.51
C ALA A 243 14.69 -22.58 1.54
N ALA A 244 15.75 -21.93 2.00
CA ALA A 244 16.59 -21.03 1.22
C ALA A 244 17.29 -21.71 0.03
N ALA A 245 17.76 -22.94 0.26
CA ALA A 245 18.62 -23.68 -0.67
C ALA A 245 17.86 -24.42 -1.78
N ASP A 246 16.57 -24.74 -1.57
CA ASP A 246 15.77 -25.54 -2.51
C ASP A 246 14.45 -24.83 -2.87
N PRO A 247 14.29 -24.31 -4.10
CA PRO A 247 13.02 -23.73 -4.56
C PRO A 247 11.88 -24.75 -4.68
N GLN A 248 12.14 -26.04 -4.50
CA GLN A 248 11.12 -27.10 -4.48
C GLN A 248 10.83 -27.60 -3.06
N ALA A 249 11.41 -26.97 -2.03
CA ALA A 249 11.07 -27.29 -0.65
C ALA A 249 9.58 -27.03 -0.39
N VAL A 250 8.98 -27.95 0.37
CA VAL A 250 7.56 -27.94 0.74
C VAL A 250 7.46 -27.48 2.20
N PRO A 251 6.88 -26.30 2.49
CA PRO A 251 6.77 -25.77 3.84
C PRO A 251 6.15 -26.73 4.86
N SER A 252 5.11 -27.51 4.50
CA SER A 252 4.55 -28.50 5.44
C SER A 252 5.52 -29.62 5.81
N GLU A 253 6.39 -30.06 4.89
CA GLU A 253 7.41 -31.06 5.19
C GLU A 253 8.52 -30.50 6.09
N LEU A 254 8.84 -29.20 5.95
CA LEU A 254 9.77 -28.50 6.84
C LEU A 254 9.15 -28.29 8.24
N HIS A 255 7.88 -27.92 8.29
CA HIS A 255 7.11 -27.83 9.55
C HIS A 255 7.09 -29.16 10.30
N ASP A 256 6.81 -30.28 9.61
CA ASP A 256 6.83 -31.62 10.21
C ASP A 256 8.20 -31.96 10.82
N GLN A 257 9.29 -31.52 10.18
CA GLN A 257 10.66 -31.70 10.69
C GLN A 257 10.92 -30.82 11.91
N ASP A 258 10.37 -29.61 11.92
CA ASP A 258 10.52 -28.61 12.98
C ASP A 258 9.41 -28.66 14.04
N ILE A 259 8.59 -29.72 14.07
CA ILE A 259 7.40 -29.78 14.93
C ILE A 259 7.71 -29.56 16.42
N ALA A 260 8.93 -29.90 16.85
CA ALA A 260 9.39 -29.66 18.21
C ALA A 260 9.61 -28.17 18.53
N GLU A 261 9.98 -27.36 17.55
CA GLU A 261 10.07 -25.90 17.67
C GLU A 261 8.68 -25.28 17.66
N TRP A 262 7.82 -25.67 16.71
CA TRP A 262 6.43 -25.20 16.64
C TRP A 262 5.63 -25.51 17.91
N SER A 263 5.87 -26.66 18.54
CA SER A 263 5.24 -27.06 19.81
C SER A 263 5.61 -26.16 21.01
N LYS A 264 6.56 -25.23 20.88
CA LYS A 264 6.93 -24.29 21.95
C LYS A 264 5.97 -23.10 22.07
N ILE A 265 5.26 -22.77 21.00
CA ILE A 265 4.45 -21.55 20.89
C ILE A 265 3.25 -21.65 21.83
N GLN A 266 3.01 -20.61 22.63
CA GLN A 266 1.92 -20.55 23.61
C GLN A 266 1.04 -19.32 23.36
N TYR A 267 -0.24 -19.46 23.65
CA TYR A 267 -1.16 -18.31 23.71
C TYR A 267 -0.76 -17.35 24.85
N SER A 268 -0.80 -16.06 24.55
CA SER A 268 -0.61 -14.96 25.49
C SER A 268 -1.91 -14.65 26.25
N GLU A 269 -1.80 -14.39 27.55
CA GLU A 269 -2.94 -14.29 28.46
C GLU A 269 -3.40 -12.84 28.71
N GLY A 270 -2.58 -11.84 28.34
CA GLY A 270 -2.86 -10.41 28.55
C GLY A 270 -2.18 -9.51 27.53
N SER A 271 -2.48 -8.20 27.56
CA SER A 271 -1.87 -7.19 26.68
C SER A 271 -0.60 -6.55 27.26
N SER A 272 -0.22 -6.88 28.50
CA SER A 272 1.07 -6.48 29.10
C SER A 272 2.18 -7.46 28.73
N ASN A 273 3.42 -6.98 28.58
CA ASN A 273 4.55 -7.83 28.17
C ASN A 273 4.76 -9.04 29.09
N ASP A 274 4.56 -8.87 30.41
CA ASP A 274 4.73 -9.95 31.40
C ASP A 274 3.66 -11.07 31.31
N ALA A 275 2.65 -10.88 30.45
CA ALA A 275 1.63 -11.87 30.10
C ALA A 275 1.74 -12.39 28.65
N VAL A 276 2.79 -11.99 27.93
CA VAL A 276 3.01 -12.30 26.50
C VAL A 276 4.15 -13.29 26.33
N HIS A 277 3.90 -14.31 25.52
CA HIS A 277 4.90 -15.28 25.07
C HIS A 277 5.42 -14.85 23.69
N MET A 278 6.68 -14.41 23.64
CA MET A 278 7.30 -13.87 22.45
C MET A 278 8.34 -14.83 21.89
N TYR A 279 8.31 -14.98 20.57
CA TYR A 279 9.22 -15.83 19.81
C TYR A 279 9.90 -15.00 18.72
N TRP A 280 11.06 -15.43 18.24
CA TRP A 280 11.69 -14.87 17.04
C TRP A 280 12.33 -15.98 16.23
N ILE A 281 12.50 -15.78 14.92
CA ILE A 281 12.92 -16.85 14.01
C ILE A 281 14.26 -16.45 13.36
N PRO A 282 15.40 -16.97 13.87
CA PRO A 282 16.71 -16.69 13.30
C PRO A 282 16.78 -16.97 11.80
N GLY A 283 17.41 -16.08 11.04
CA GLY A 283 17.56 -16.23 9.59
C GLY A 283 16.34 -15.79 8.77
N THR A 284 15.34 -15.19 9.42
CA THR A 284 14.18 -14.62 8.77
C THR A 284 14.00 -13.15 9.18
N LYS A 285 13.11 -12.45 8.49
CA LYS A 285 12.68 -11.09 8.84
C LYS A 285 11.68 -11.08 10.00
N VAL A 286 11.24 -12.26 10.48
CA VAL A 286 10.31 -12.41 11.61
C VAL A 286 11.08 -12.23 12.92
N ILE A 287 11.19 -10.97 13.32
CA ILE A 287 11.88 -10.54 14.55
C ILE A 287 11.00 -10.64 15.80
N GLY A 288 9.74 -11.02 15.61
CA GLY A 288 8.78 -11.21 16.68
C GLY A 288 7.62 -12.07 16.20
N HIS A 289 7.22 -13.02 17.03
CA HIS A 289 6.02 -13.80 16.87
C HIS A 289 5.33 -13.97 18.22
N VAL A 290 4.06 -13.58 18.29
CA VAL A 290 3.21 -13.79 19.46
C VAL A 290 1.89 -14.41 19.00
N ALA A 291 1.24 -15.15 19.89
CA ALA A 291 -0.07 -15.73 19.64
C ALA A 291 -1.08 -15.27 20.69
N PHE A 292 -2.26 -14.84 20.25
CA PHE A 292 -3.40 -14.51 21.09
C PHE A 292 -4.58 -15.42 20.71
N GLY A 293 -5.52 -15.63 21.63
CA GLY A 293 -6.80 -16.24 21.27
C GLY A 293 -7.56 -15.36 20.29
N SER A 294 -8.05 -15.93 19.18
CA SER A 294 -8.76 -15.15 18.16
C SER A 294 -10.15 -14.71 18.64
N ALA A 295 -10.54 -13.46 18.32
CA ALA A 295 -11.88 -12.95 18.59
C ALA A 295 -12.96 -13.56 17.69
N PHE A 296 -12.57 -14.32 16.66
CA PHE A 296 -13.50 -14.76 15.61
C PHE A 296 -14.08 -16.15 15.81
N GLY A 297 -13.50 -17.02 16.65
CA GLY A 297 -13.89 -18.45 16.69
C GLY A 297 -14.03 -19.07 15.30
N LEU A 298 -13.34 -18.50 14.30
CA LEU A 298 -13.19 -18.99 12.95
C LEU A 298 -12.18 -20.12 13.07
N VAL A 299 -12.70 -21.25 13.51
CA VAL A 299 -12.37 -22.60 13.06
C VAL A 299 -10.98 -22.70 12.41
N GLU A 300 -9.94 -22.88 13.23
CA GLU A 300 -9.14 -24.08 13.00
C GLU A 300 -10.10 -25.28 13.06
N PRO A 301 -9.93 -26.36 12.27
CA PRO A 301 -10.95 -27.40 12.07
C PRO A 301 -11.33 -28.24 13.31
N THR A 302 -11.14 -27.74 14.53
CA THR A 302 -11.87 -28.14 15.73
C THR A 302 -12.26 -26.96 16.62
N SER A 303 -13.55 -26.59 16.50
CA SER A 303 -14.39 -25.95 17.52
C SER A 303 -14.56 -24.42 17.52
N SER A 304 -15.83 -24.05 17.65
CA SER A 304 -16.46 -22.76 17.42
C SER A 304 -16.50 -21.87 18.66
N ASN A 305 -16.81 -20.59 18.45
CA ASN A 305 -17.13 -19.51 19.41
C ASN A 305 -18.07 -19.84 20.60
N LEU A 306 -18.60 -21.06 20.72
CA LEU A 306 -19.27 -21.52 21.93
C LEU A 306 -18.28 -22.00 23.00
N VAL A 307 -17.00 -22.21 22.67
CA VAL A 307 -16.00 -22.79 23.57
C VAL A 307 -15.40 -21.78 24.54
N ASP A 308 -15.05 -20.56 24.11
CA ASP A 308 -14.43 -19.56 25.00
C ASP A 308 -15.36 -19.10 26.13
N THR A 309 -16.68 -19.05 25.88
CA THR A 309 -17.67 -18.67 26.91
C THR A 309 -18.06 -19.82 27.86
N LEU A 310 -17.78 -21.09 27.51
CA LEU A 310 -18.17 -22.26 28.31
C LEU A 310 -16.99 -23.01 28.95
N ILE A 311 -15.79 -22.93 28.37
CA ILE A 311 -14.61 -23.74 28.73
C ILE A 311 -13.43 -22.86 29.21
N GLY A 312 -13.55 -21.54 29.10
CA GLY A 312 -12.46 -20.59 29.37
C GLY A 312 -11.57 -20.39 28.14
N PRO A 313 -10.69 -19.37 28.16
CA PRO A 313 -9.83 -19.05 27.01
C PRO A 313 -8.98 -20.25 26.61
N SER A 314 -8.75 -20.42 25.31
CA SER A 314 -7.72 -21.34 24.81
C SER A 314 -6.38 -21.03 25.48
N THR A 315 -5.86 -22.00 26.23
CA THR A 315 -4.60 -21.89 26.98
C THR A 315 -3.72 -23.07 26.61
N GLY A 316 -2.41 -22.84 26.50
CA GLY A 316 -1.43 -23.87 26.18
C GLY A 316 -0.81 -23.74 24.79
N PRO A 317 -0.15 -24.81 24.31
CA PRO A 317 0.54 -24.81 23.04
C PRO A 317 -0.41 -24.55 21.87
N VAL A 318 0.05 -23.79 20.89
CA VAL A 318 -0.67 -23.49 19.65
C VAL A 318 0.27 -23.70 18.47
N ASP A 319 -0.22 -24.38 17.44
CA ASP A 319 0.48 -24.45 16.16
C ASP A 319 -0.02 -23.29 15.30
N THR A 320 0.84 -22.30 15.06
CA THR A 320 0.48 -21.11 14.26
C THR A 320 0.91 -21.23 12.80
N PHE A 321 1.49 -22.37 12.41
CA PHE A 321 1.88 -22.63 11.04
C PHE A 321 0.66 -22.81 10.14
N ALA A 322 0.78 -22.32 8.91
CA ALA A 322 -0.11 -22.69 7.82
C ALA A 322 0.68 -22.75 6.51
N ALA A 323 0.34 -23.68 5.62
CA ALA A 323 0.85 -23.66 4.25
C ALA A 323 0.22 -22.49 3.46
N GLU A 324 -1.07 -22.24 3.71
CA GLU A 324 -1.84 -21.13 3.16
C GLU A 324 -2.72 -20.52 4.26
N SER A 325 -2.80 -19.20 4.29
CA SER A 325 -3.64 -18.48 5.24
C SER A 325 -3.86 -17.05 4.79
N HIS A 326 -4.88 -16.43 5.36
CA HIS A 326 -5.11 -15.00 5.19
C HIS A 326 -3.92 -14.17 5.71
N GLY A 327 -3.28 -14.59 6.80
CA GLY A 327 -2.17 -13.88 7.40
C GLY A 327 -0.84 -13.98 6.64
N ILE A 328 -0.62 -15.06 5.90
CA ILE A 328 0.50 -15.18 4.94
C ILE A 328 0.30 -14.16 3.80
N GLY A 329 -0.93 -14.04 3.28
CA GLY A 329 -1.29 -13.00 2.32
C GLY A 329 -0.96 -11.61 2.87
N SER A 330 -1.52 -11.25 4.04
CA SER A 330 -1.31 -9.94 4.67
C SER A 330 0.17 -9.62 4.92
N ALA A 331 0.95 -10.58 5.44
CA ALA A 331 2.35 -10.35 5.77
C ALA A 331 3.25 -10.26 4.53
N SER A 332 2.98 -11.08 3.51
CA SER A 332 3.78 -11.11 2.28
C SER A 332 3.61 -9.85 1.45
N VAL A 333 2.38 -9.34 1.26
CA VAL A 333 2.15 -8.11 0.48
C VAL A 333 2.58 -6.83 1.23
N SER A 334 2.73 -6.91 2.55
CA SER A 334 3.30 -5.83 3.35
C SER A 334 4.83 -5.83 3.36
N THR A 335 5.45 -6.89 3.90
CA THR A 335 6.89 -6.92 4.21
C THR A 335 7.68 -7.98 3.46
N GLY A 336 7.02 -8.74 2.58
CA GLY A 336 7.66 -9.80 1.82
C GLY A 336 8.77 -9.30 0.90
N ASN A 337 9.81 -10.11 0.72
CA ASN A 337 10.92 -9.81 -0.18
C ASN A 337 10.51 -9.74 -1.66
N ILE A 338 9.55 -10.57 -2.06
CA ILE A 338 9.09 -10.73 -3.44
C ILE A 338 7.86 -9.86 -3.65
N HIS A 339 6.83 -10.06 -2.83
CA HIS A 339 5.51 -9.48 -3.00
C HIS A 339 5.30 -8.17 -2.23
N GLY A 340 6.13 -7.91 -1.23
CA GLY A 340 5.95 -6.81 -0.31
C GLY A 340 6.15 -5.43 -0.93
N THR A 341 5.38 -4.47 -0.43
CA THR A 341 5.62 -3.04 -0.62
C THR A 341 6.64 -2.46 0.36
N CYS A 342 7.12 -3.21 1.34
CA CYS A 342 8.34 -2.89 2.07
C CYS A 342 9.27 -4.11 2.20
N PRO A 343 9.99 -4.47 1.12
CA PRO A 343 10.95 -5.56 1.18
C PRO A 343 12.17 -5.25 2.08
N ASN A 344 12.36 -3.99 2.51
CA ASN A 344 13.42 -3.61 3.47
C ASN A 344 13.00 -3.65 4.95
N CYS A 345 11.71 -3.82 5.24
CA CYS A 345 11.16 -3.82 6.59
C CYS A 345 11.30 -5.20 7.27
N VAL A 346 11.21 -5.20 8.61
CA VAL A 346 11.12 -6.42 9.42
C VAL A 346 9.73 -6.58 10.03
N LEU A 347 9.41 -7.82 10.42
CA LEU A 347 8.06 -8.26 10.74
C LEU A 347 7.92 -8.70 12.19
N VAL A 348 6.91 -8.17 12.87
CA VAL A 348 6.31 -8.76 14.08
C VAL A 348 5.01 -9.44 13.67
N TYR A 349 4.99 -10.76 13.70
CA TYR A 349 3.82 -11.55 13.33
C TYR A 349 2.94 -11.85 14.55
N VAL A 350 1.73 -11.32 14.57
CA VAL A 350 0.81 -11.44 15.70
C VAL A 350 -0.34 -12.36 15.28
N HIS A 351 -0.26 -13.62 15.68
CA HIS A 351 -1.31 -14.60 15.40
C HIS A 351 -2.50 -14.37 16.34
N GLY A 352 -3.71 -14.46 15.79
CA GLY A 352 -4.95 -14.40 16.57
C GLY A 352 -5.51 -12.98 16.66
N PRO A 353 -6.19 -12.50 15.61
CA PRO A 353 -6.77 -11.16 15.59
C PRO A 353 -7.75 -10.96 16.75
N SER A 354 -7.47 -9.93 17.56
CA SER A 354 -8.24 -9.61 18.77
C SER A 354 -7.93 -8.18 19.25
N GLU A 355 -8.82 -7.61 20.06
CA GLU A 355 -8.56 -6.31 20.71
C GLU A 355 -7.35 -6.38 21.66
N ARG A 356 -7.10 -7.53 22.27
CA ARG A 356 -5.91 -7.73 23.12
C ARG A 356 -4.61 -7.67 22.33
N ALA A 357 -4.59 -8.28 21.14
CA ALA A 357 -3.46 -8.20 20.22
C ALA A 357 -3.21 -6.75 19.80
N ASN A 358 -4.27 -6.03 19.43
CA ASN A 358 -4.25 -4.59 19.14
C ASN A 358 -3.63 -3.78 20.29
N GLU A 359 -4.12 -3.96 21.52
CA GLU A 359 -3.61 -3.25 22.68
C GLU A 359 -2.14 -3.55 22.98
N TRP A 360 -1.69 -4.80 22.83
CA TRP A 360 -0.29 -5.16 23.03
C TRP A 360 0.61 -4.46 22.02
N VAL A 361 0.28 -4.52 20.73
CA VAL A 361 1.06 -3.86 19.67
C VAL A 361 1.07 -2.34 19.85
N ALA A 362 -0.07 -1.76 20.21
CA ALA A 362 -0.20 -0.34 20.52
C ALA A 362 0.71 0.11 21.67
N ALA A 363 1.00 -0.78 22.62
CA ALA A 363 1.89 -0.52 23.74
C ALA A 363 3.38 -0.67 23.42
N GLN A 364 3.76 -1.12 22.21
CA GLN A 364 5.16 -1.34 21.84
C GLN A 364 5.77 -0.10 21.18
N ASP A 365 6.66 0.57 21.92
CA ASP A 365 7.39 1.77 21.47
C ASP A 365 8.54 1.45 20.47
N TRP A 366 8.63 0.21 20.01
CA TRP A 366 9.61 -0.26 19.01
C TRP A 366 8.95 -0.82 17.76
N ILE A 367 7.62 -0.71 17.65
CA ILE A 367 6.86 -1.09 16.45
C ILE A 367 6.38 0.20 15.78
N ASP A 368 6.85 0.44 14.57
CA ASP A 368 6.58 1.69 13.83
C ASP A 368 5.19 1.69 13.20
N VAL A 369 4.74 0.52 12.72
CA VAL A 369 3.48 0.37 11.99
C VAL A 369 2.72 -0.86 12.47
N GLN A 370 1.41 -0.71 12.65
CA GLN A 370 0.48 -1.82 12.86
C GLN A 370 -0.51 -1.89 11.69
N THR A 371 -0.68 -3.08 11.11
CA THR A 371 -1.66 -3.31 10.04
C THR A 371 -2.65 -4.42 10.43
N ASN A 372 -3.94 -4.14 10.24
CA ASN A 372 -5.04 -4.99 10.64
C ASN A 372 -5.96 -5.28 9.46
N SER A 373 -5.88 -6.50 8.94
CA SER A 373 -6.69 -6.99 7.81
C SER A 373 -7.92 -7.78 8.27
N TRP A 374 -8.54 -7.37 9.38
CA TRP A 374 -9.68 -8.05 10.00
C TRP A 374 -10.56 -7.03 10.71
N GLY A 375 -11.83 -7.34 10.98
CA GLY A 375 -12.67 -6.41 11.74
C GLY A 375 -13.87 -7.08 12.40
N LEU A 376 -14.31 -6.50 13.52
CA LEU A 376 -15.44 -6.97 14.30
C LEU A 376 -16.72 -6.23 13.94
N SER A 377 -17.84 -6.86 14.21
CA SER A 377 -19.19 -6.31 14.02
C SER A 377 -20.12 -6.91 15.05
N VAL A 378 -21.05 -6.11 15.58
CA VAL A 378 -22.08 -6.60 16.51
C VAL A 378 -23.10 -7.43 15.74
N THR A 379 -22.89 -8.74 15.65
CA THR A 379 -23.87 -9.68 15.08
C THR A 379 -24.77 -10.23 16.19
N GLY A 380 -26.08 -9.95 16.16
CA GLY A 380 -26.99 -10.48 17.19
C GLY A 380 -28.36 -9.79 17.38
N GLY A 381 -28.72 -8.83 16.54
CA GLY A 381 -30.02 -8.16 16.55
C GLY A 381 -30.37 -7.62 15.16
N PRO A 382 -31.37 -6.73 15.00
CA PRO A 382 -31.64 -6.05 13.72
C PRO A 382 -30.52 -5.08 13.27
N VAL A 383 -29.31 -5.22 13.83
CA VAL A 383 -28.17 -4.31 13.68
C VAL A 383 -27.35 -4.72 12.44
N ARG A 384 -26.88 -3.72 11.71
CA ARG A 384 -26.19 -3.80 10.41
C ARG A 384 -24.70 -4.18 10.60
N ASP A 385 -24.07 -4.75 9.57
CA ASP A 385 -22.63 -5.09 9.61
C ASP A 385 -21.74 -3.84 9.74
N ASN A 386 -20.52 -4.00 10.27
CA ASN A 386 -19.51 -2.97 10.55
C ASN A 386 -19.89 -1.92 11.61
N VAL A 387 -20.84 -2.24 12.46
CA VAL A 387 -21.14 -1.48 13.68
C VAL A 387 -20.40 -2.13 14.85
N TYR A 388 -19.46 -1.40 15.48
CA TYR A 388 -18.64 -1.95 16.58
C TYR A 388 -18.11 -0.84 17.51
N ALA A 389 -18.34 -0.94 18.82
CA ALA A 389 -17.85 0.02 19.82
C ALA A 389 -17.13 -0.72 20.96
N GLY A 390 -16.20 -1.60 20.62
CA GLY A 390 -15.50 -2.43 21.61
C GLY A 390 -14.00 -2.17 21.73
N SER A 391 -13.42 -1.38 20.82
CA SER A 391 -11.98 -1.07 20.87
C SER A 391 -11.64 -0.04 21.93
N ASN A 392 -10.44 -0.17 22.49
CA ASN A 392 -9.85 0.85 23.35
C ASN A 392 -9.30 2.01 22.51
N THR A 393 -10.19 2.92 22.14
CA THR A 393 -9.92 4.08 21.27
C THR A 393 -8.84 5.01 21.84
N GLU A 394 -8.74 5.12 23.16
CA GLU A 394 -7.69 5.90 23.80
C GLU A 394 -6.30 5.29 23.63
N VAL A 395 -6.17 3.96 23.77
CA VAL A 395 -4.89 3.27 23.54
C VAL A 395 -4.45 3.40 22.08
N GLN A 396 -5.38 3.30 21.13
CA GLN A 396 -5.10 3.57 19.72
C GLN A 396 -4.58 5.00 19.52
N ARG A 397 -5.29 6.01 20.06
CA ARG A 397 -4.90 7.42 19.95
C ARG A 397 -3.52 7.68 20.52
N VAL A 398 -3.24 7.18 21.73
CA VAL A 398 -1.94 7.33 22.40
C VAL A 398 -0.81 6.67 21.62
N ALA A 399 -1.04 5.50 21.03
CA ALA A 399 -0.04 4.83 20.20
C ALA A 399 0.31 5.66 18.96
N VAL A 400 -0.70 6.25 18.31
CA VAL A 400 -0.51 7.12 17.16
C VAL A 400 0.20 8.40 17.55
N GLU A 401 -0.25 9.09 18.59
CA GLU A 401 0.40 10.30 19.12
C GLU A 401 1.85 10.06 19.60
N ARG A 402 2.21 8.83 19.97
CA ARG A 402 3.59 8.47 20.30
C ARG A 402 4.47 8.33 19.05
N GLY A 403 3.89 7.98 17.90
CA GLY A 403 4.62 7.81 16.64
C GLY A 403 4.41 6.45 15.95
N GLN A 404 3.37 5.70 16.29
CA GLN A 404 3.00 4.48 15.54
C GLN A 404 1.93 4.79 14.49
N SER A 405 2.05 4.28 13.26
CA SER A 405 0.94 4.35 12.30
C SER A 405 0.04 3.13 12.40
N TRP A 406 -1.27 3.37 12.40
CA TRP A 406 -2.29 2.32 12.49
C TRP A 406 -3.11 2.24 11.21
N PHE A 407 -3.00 1.12 10.50
CA PHE A 407 -3.76 0.84 9.29
C PHE A 407 -4.83 -0.22 9.57
N GLN A 408 -6.04 0.05 9.10
CA GLN A 408 -7.19 -0.81 9.31
C GLN A 408 -7.97 -1.01 8.02
N SER A 409 -8.30 -2.26 7.71
CA SER A 409 -9.16 -2.58 6.56
C SER A 409 -10.55 -2.00 6.72
N ALA A 410 -11.05 -1.33 5.67
CA ALA A 410 -12.39 -0.78 5.67
C ALA A 410 -13.44 -1.89 5.85
N GLY A 411 -13.17 -3.08 5.33
CA GLY A 411 -14.09 -4.22 5.29
C GLY A 411 -14.85 -4.29 3.97
N ASN A 412 -15.44 -5.46 3.73
CA ASN A 412 -15.82 -5.92 2.40
C ASN A 412 -17.33 -5.83 2.15
N GLY A 413 -17.98 -4.79 2.69
CA GLY A 413 -19.42 -4.63 2.61
C GLY A 413 -20.21 -5.56 3.54
N LEU A 414 -21.54 -5.51 3.39
CA LEU A 414 -22.48 -6.40 4.08
C LEU A 414 -22.18 -7.86 3.74
N ALA A 415 -22.29 -8.73 4.74
CA ALA A 415 -22.01 -10.14 4.68
C ALA A 415 -20.63 -10.50 4.07
N ASN A 416 -19.68 -9.55 4.08
CA ASN A 416 -18.36 -9.70 3.47
C ASN A 416 -18.43 -10.03 1.96
N ALA A 417 -19.48 -9.54 1.28
CA ALA A 417 -19.84 -9.96 -0.09
C ALA A 417 -19.39 -9.00 -1.20
N PHE A 418 -18.76 -7.86 -0.89
CA PHE A 418 -18.34 -6.83 -1.86
C PHE A 418 -19.47 -6.34 -2.78
N THR A 419 -20.71 -6.39 -2.30
CA THR A 419 -21.88 -5.98 -3.10
C THR A 419 -22.54 -4.74 -2.55
N VAL A 420 -22.55 -4.60 -1.22
CA VAL A 420 -23.31 -3.55 -0.56
C VAL A 420 -22.43 -2.92 0.52
N PRO A 421 -21.96 -1.68 0.36
CA PRO A 421 -21.08 -1.05 1.33
C PRO A 421 -21.82 -0.79 2.65
N SER A 422 -21.07 -0.81 3.75
CA SER A 422 -21.54 -0.35 5.06
C SER A 422 -20.67 0.79 5.58
N SER A 423 -21.15 1.50 6.60
CA SER A 423 -20.44 2.66 7.12
C SER A 423 -19.26 2.26 8.02
N THR A 424 -18.08 2.81 7.76
CA THR A 424 -16.89 2.66 8.62
C THR A 424 -16.97 3.54 9.88
N LEU A 425 -17.75 4.62 9.84
CA LEU A 425 -17.86 5.63 10.91
C LEU A 425 -18.34 5.05 12.25
N LEU A 426 -19.14 3.98 12.20
CA LEU A 426 -19.74 3.35 13.39
C LEU A 426 -18.89 2.22 13.98
N SER A 427 -17.65 2.06 13.50
CA SER A 427 -16.70 1.09 14.05
C SER A 427 -15.55 1.79 14.77
N SER A 428 -15.37 1.50 16.05
CA SER A 428 -14.23 1.90 16.88
C SER A 428 -12.88 1.36 16.40
N GLN A 429 -12.86 0.43 15.43
CA GLN A 429 -11.63 -0.04 14.79
C GLN A 429 -11.21 0.83 13.61
N LYS A 430 -12.14 1.54 12.96
CA LYS A 430 -11.97 2.16 11.64
C LYS A 430 -12.34 3.66 11.65
N GLY A 431 -13.43 3.98 12.33
CA GLY A 431 -14.02 5.31 12.40
C GLY A 431 -13.18 6.39 13.11
N PRO A 432 -12.37 6.10 14.14
CA PRO A 432 -11.58 7.16 14.77
C PRO A 432 -10.60 7.84 13.80
N ASP A 433 -10.41 9.14 13.96
CA ASP A 433 -9.66 10.00 13.02
C ASP A 433 -8.16 9.70 12.98
N TRP A 434 -7.62 9.10 14.04
CA TRP A 434 -6.22 8.66 14.14
C TRP A 434 -5.94 7.30 13.50
N ILE A 435 -6.96 6.63 12.95
CA ILE A 435 -6.82 5.36 12.24
C ILE A 435 -6.85 5.60 10.74
N VAL A 436 -5.87 5.07 10.01
CA VAL A 436 -5.90 5.07 8.55
C VAL A 436 -6.78 3.92 8.05
N THR A 437 -7.99 4.25 7.60
CA THR A 437 -8.93 3.29 7.03
C THR A 437 -8.66 3.08 5.55
N VAL A 438 -8.39 1.82 5.17
CA VAL A 438 -7.97 1.49 3.80
C VAL A 438 -9.09 0.78 3.03
N GLY A 439 -9.53 1.41 1.93
CA GLY A 439 -10.47 0.86 0.96
C GLY A 439 -9.81 -0.03 -0.09
N ALA A 440 -10.63 -0.68 -0.89
CA ALA A 440 -10.20 -1.59 -1.95
C ALA A 440 -10.63 -1.04 -3.32
N ILE A 441 -9.75 -1.11 -4.31
CA ILE A 441 -10.03 -0.86 -5.72
C ILE A 441 -9.68 -2.10 -6.57
N GLU A 442 -10.20 -2.16 -7.77
CA GLU A 442 -9.85 -3.16 -8.79
C GLU A 442 -8.69 -2.62 -9.67
N PRO A 443 -7.95 -3.46 -10.40
CA PRO A 443 -6.89 -3.03 -11.32
C PRO A 443 -7.30 -1.92 -12.30
N GLU A 444 -8.52 -1.99 -12.81
CA GLU A 444 -9.16 -1.02 -13.69
C GLU A 444 -9.65 0.26 -12.97
N GLY A 445 -9.70 0.24 -11.63
CA GLY A 445 -10.13 1.36 -10.78
C GLY A 445 -11.23 0.98 -9.79
N SER A 446 -12.01 1.97 -9.35
CA SER A 446 -13.09 1.89 -8.34
C SER A 446 -13.70 0.49 -8.10
N SER A 447 -13.74 0.04 -6.83
CA SER A 447 -14.57 -1.11 -6.44
C SER A 447 -15.94 -0.69 -5.89
N VAL A 448 -16.96 -1.50 -6.17
CA VAL A 448 -18.36 -1.24 -5.76
C VAL A 448 -18.68 -1.61 -4.30
N GLY A 449 -17.81 -2.39 -3.66
CA GLY A 449 -18.25 -3.27 -2.57
C GLY A 449 -17.67 -3.02 -1.18
N HIS A 450 -16.53 -2.33 -1.07
CA HIS A 450 -15.88 -2.10 0.21
C HIS A 450 -16.64 -1.06 1.06
N ASN A 451 -16.42 -1.08 2.38
CA ASN A 451 -17.04 -0.12 3.28
C ASN A 451 -16.46 1.27 3.12
N ARG A 452 -17.28 2.28 3.46
CA ARG A 452 -16.99 3.69 3.22
C ARG A 452 -17.51 4.56 4.38
N PRO A 453 -17.02 5.80 4.58
CA PRO A 453 -15.87 6.41 3.93
C PRO A 453 -14.54 5.70 4.27
N VAL A 454 -13.50 5.99 3.49
CA VAL A 454 -12.12 5.53 3.75
C VAL A 454 -11.19 6.72 3.65
N ASP A 455 -9.97 6.59 4.17
CA ASP A 455 -8.96 7.64 4.13
C ASP A 455 -8.10 7.53 2.86
N ILE A 456 -7.88 6.30 2.40
CA ILE A 456 -7.08 5.96 1.23
C ILE A 456 -7.49 4.58 0.70
N SER A 457 -7.17 4.27 -0.56
CA SER A 457 -7.45 2.97 -1.16
C SER A 457 -6.22 2.31 -1.77
N SER A 458 -6.30 0.99 -1.97
CA SER A 458 -5.32 0.22 -2.74
C SER A 458 -5.99 -1.00 -3.37
N LEU A 459 -5.24 -1.78 -4.15
CA LEU A 459 -5.76 -2.96 -4.83
C LEU A 459 -6.37 -3.95 -3.84
N GLY A 460 -7.62 -4.33 -4.13
CA GLY A 460 -8.35 -5.38 -3.43
C GLY A 460 -8.49 -6.66 -4.23
N THR A 461 -7.90 -6.77 -5.41
CA THR A 461 -7.84 -8.04 -6.15
C THR A 461 -6.56 -8.10 -6.96
N ASP A 462 -6.19 -9.32 -7.34
CA ASP A 462 -5.12 -9.62 -8.30
C ASP A 462 -3.72 -9.15 -7.88
N TYR A 463 -3.53 -8.78 -6.60
CA TYR A 463 -2.20 -8.46 -6.08
C TYR A 463 -1.47 -9.77 -5.72
N PRO A 464 -0.30 -10.03 -6.31
CA PRO A 464 0.45 -11.25 -6.04
C PRO A 464 0.89 -11.37 -4.58
N SER A 465 0.83 -12.58 -4.03
CA SER A 465 1.13 -12.86 -2.62
C SER A 465 1.68 -14.28 -2.43
N ALA A 466 2.21 -14.55 -1.23
CA ALA A 466 2.68 -15.88 -0.84
C ALA A 466 1.55 -16.89 -0.51
N THR A 467 0.28 -16.52 -0.68
CA THR A 467 -0.87 -17.39 -0.39
C THR A 467 -1.69 -17.66 -1.66
N GLY A 468 -2.44 -18.77 -1.68
CA GLY A 468 -3.27 -19.16 -2.81
C GLY A 468 -2.52 -19.84 -3.96
N GLY A 469 -1.19 -19.96 -3.84
CA GLY A 469 -0.30 -20.65 -4.78
C GLY A 469 0.07 -22.08 -4.39
N GLY A 470 -0.47 -22.60 -3.29
CA GLY A 470 -0.14 -23.91 -2.73
C GLY A 470 1.04 -23.90 -1.75
N ASP A 471 1.47 -25.10 -1.37
CA ASP A 471 2.47 -25.36 -0.34
C ASP A 471 3.89 -25.44 -0.93
N ALA A 472 4.42 -24.28 -1.34
CA ALA A 472 5.78 -24.15 -1.85
C ALA A 472 6.49 -22.95 -1.21
N VAL A 473 7.81 -23.02 -1.03
CA VAL A 473 8.61 -21.89 -0.50
C VAL A 473 8.68 -20.69 -1.47
N THR A 474 8.22 -20.88 -2.71
CA THR A 474 8.08 -19.86 -3.76
C THR A 474 6.62 -19.74 -4.23
N ALA A 475 5.66 -20.08 -3.39
CA ALA A 475 4.25 -20.00 -3.73
C ALA A 475 3.88 -18.58 -4.15
N GLU A 476 3.10 -18.47 -5.21
CA GLU A 476 2.57 -17.23 -5.72
C GLU A 476 1.10 -17.45 -6.05
N GLY A 477 0.24 -16.63 -5.46
CA GLY A 477 -1.20 -16.65 -5.71
C GLY A 477 -1.85 -15.31 -5.38
N ASP A 478 -3.16 -15.25 -5.60
CA ASP A 478 -3.90 -14.00 -5.48
C ASP A 478 -4.41 -13.80 -4.04
N PHE A 479 -4.15 -12.61 -3.49
CA PHE A 479 -4.76 -12.16 -2.24
C PHE A 479 -5.70 -10.99 -2.50
N SER A 480 -6.85 -10.99 -1.82
CA SER A 480 -7.95 -10.08 -2.16
C SER A 480 -8.67 -9.49 -0.96
N GLY A 481 -9.49 -8.52 -1.29
CA GLY A 481 -10.29 -7.66 -0.44
C GLY A 481 -9.56 -6.48 0.18
N THR A 482 -10.24 -5.75 1.06
CA THR A 482 -9.60 -4.68 1.85
C THR A 482 -8.48 -5.24 2.74
N SER A 483 -8.51 -6.54 3.01
CA SER A 483 -7.45 -7.32 3.63
C SER A 483 -6.15 -7.36 2.84
N ASN A 484 -6.20 -7.24 1.51
CA ASN A 484 -5.03 -7.07 0.65
C ASN A 484 -4.60 -5.60 0.57
N ALA A 485 -5.56 -4.70 0.35
CA ALA A 485 -5.27 -3.28 0.17
C ALA A 485 -4.56 -2.64 1.39
N THR A 486 -5.00 -3.00 2.61
CA THR A 486 -4.47 -2.45 3.87
C THR A 486 -2.97 -2.71 4.06
N PRO A 487 -2.48 -3.97 4.00
CA PRO A 487 -1.06 -4.27 4.17
C PRO A 487 -0.18 -3.72 3.04
N VAL A 488 -0.72 -3.55 1.83
CA VAL A 488 -0.03 -2.87 0.72
C VAL A 488 0.22 -1.39 1.05
N ILE A 489 -0.77 -0.67 1.59
CA ILE A 489 -0.58 0.71 2.03
C ILE A 489 0.36 0.79 3.23
N ALA A 490 0.20 -0.10 4.21
CA ALA A 490 1.05 -0.13 5.39
C ALA A 490 2.52 -0.39 5.02
N GLY A 491 2.78 -1.30 4.07
CA GLY A 491 4.12 -1.55 3.56
C GLY A 491 4.66 -0.34 2.78
N LEU A 492 3.89 0.27 1.88
CA LEU A 492 4.31 1.47 1.16
C LEU A 492 4.73 2.61 2.12
N TYR A 493 3.91 2.89 3.14
CA TYR A 493 4.25 3.86 4.19
C TYR A 493 5.56 3.50 4.89
N SER A 494 5.75 2.22 5.18
CA SER A 494 6.93 1.71 5.89
C SER A 494 8.20 1.79 5.06
N GLU A 495 8.13 1.54 3.75
CA GLU A 495 9.27 1.73 2.83
C GLU A 495 9.65 3.21 2.74
N VAL A 496 8.68 4.11 2.64
CA VAL A 496 8.95 5.55 2.64
C VAL A 496 9.64 5.96 3.93
N LEU A 497 9.17 5.48 5.09
CA LEU A 497 9.83 5.74 6.38
C LEU A 497 11.26 5.21 6.39
N TYR A 498 11.49 4.00 5.91
CA TYR A 498 12.82 3.39 5.83
C TYR A 498 13.78 4.25 5.00
N ARG A 499 13.33 4.73 3.83
CA ARG A 499 14.14 5.61 2.97
C ARG A 499 14.39 6.98 3.59
N LEU A 500 13.38 7.59 4.21
CA LEU A 500 13.52 8.87 4.89
C LEU A 500 14.51 8.79 6.06
N ARG A 501 14.48 7.69 6.83
CA ARG A 501 15.45 7.41 7.90
C ARG A 501 16.89 7.40 7.36
N ARG A 502 17.13 6.74 6.22
CA ARG A 502 18.45 6.72 5.55
C ARG A 502 18.90 8.08 5.00
N LEU A 503 17.97 9.00 4.71
CA LEU A 503 18.30 10.36 4.28
C LEU A 503 18.80 11.25 5.42
N PHE A 504 18.43 10.96 6.66
CA PHE A 504 18.93 11.68 7.83
C PHE A 504 20.35 11.23 8.19
N ASP A 505 21.15 12.13 8.76
CA ASP A 505 22.50 11.80 9.20
C ASP A 505 22.52 11.13 10.59
N GLY A 506 23.15 9.96 10.68
CA GLY A 506 23.31 9.20 11.93
C GLY A 506 22.07 8.35 12.27
N PRO A 507 21.97 7.83 13.50
CA PRO A 507 20.80 7.07 13.92
C PRO A 507 19.57 7.97 13.91
N SER A 508 18.68 7.70 12.96
CA SER A 508 17.55 8.57 12.68
C SER A 508 16.30 8.14 13.44
N ARG A 509 16.14 6.86 13.73
CA ARG A 509 14.96 6.29 14.37
C ARG A 509 14.63 6.98 15.70
N SER A 510 13.38 7.42 15.80
CA SER A 510 12.76 7.93 17.02
C SER A 510 11.35 7.36 17.12
N GLN A 511 10.77 7.36 18.32
CA GLN A 511 9.35 7.08 18.55
C GLN A 511 8.90 7.74 19.86
N SER A 512 8.94 9.08 19.87
CA SER A 512 8.65 9.87 21.06
C SER A 512 7.95 11.16 20.66
N GLU A 513 6.84 11.48 21.34
CA GLU A 513 6.05 12.69 21.08
C GLU A 513 5.65 12.85 19.60
N GLY A 514 5.38 11.73 18.92
CA GLY A 514 4.97 11.68 17.52
C GLY A 514 6.13 11.69 16.52
N VAL A 515 7.37 11.92 16.98
CA VAL A 515 8.57 11.97 16.13
C VAL A 515 9.05 10.56 15.81
N ILE A 516 9.07 10.23 14.52
CA ILE A 516 9.42 8.90 13.98
C ILE A 516 10.79 8.84 13.31
N ALA A 517 11.35 9.99 12.96
CA ALA A 517 12.73 10.12 12.53
C ALA A 517 13.30 11.49 12.88
N THR A 518 14.60 11.55 13.17
CA THR A 518 15.32 12.78 13.49
C THR A 518 16.61 12.89 12.68
N GLY A 519 17.02 14.11 12.37
CA GLY A 519 18.30 14.39 11.75
C GLY A 519 18.48 15.88 11.46
N ALA A 520 19.37 16.21 10.54
CA ALA A 520 19.54 17.60 10.12
C ALA A 520 18.29 18.08 9.36
N ALA A 521 17.89 19.33 9.60
CA ALA A 521 16.84 19.97 8.82
C ALA A 521 17.20 19.97 7.33
N ALA A 522 16.29 19.50 6.47
CA ALA A 522 16.62 19.14 5.09
C ALA A 522 15.49 19.42 4.09
N CYS A 523 14.90 20.61 4.14
CA CYS A 523 13.91 21.03 3.14
C CYS A 523 14.53 21.43 1.81
N ALA A 524 13.82 21.12 0.72
CA ALA A 524 14.09 21.67 -0.59
C ALA A 524 13.82 23.18 -0.61
N ALA A 525 14.53 23.90 -1.49
CA ALA A 525 14.39 25.36 -1.61
C ALA A 525 12.96 25.80 -1.99
N ALA A 526 12.18 24.91 -2.63
CA ALA A 526 10.80 25.17 -3.02
C ALA A 526 9.85 25.35 -1.82
N ASN A 527 10.12 24.70 -0.68
CA ASN A 527 9.34 24.85 0.53
C ASN A 527 10.22 24.79 1.79
N PRO A 528 10.67 25.94 2.33
CA PRO A 528 11.50 25.98 3.54
C PRO A 528 10.73 25.60 4.82
N ALA A 529 9.41 25.43 4.75
CA ALA A 529 8.54 25.00 5.84
C ALA A 529 7.99 23.58 5.59
N CYS A 530 8.79 22.72 4.94
CA CYS A 530 8.45 21.30 4.76
C CYS A 530 8.46 20.54 6.09
N ALA A 531 8.02 19.27 6.06
CA ALA A 531 7.99 18.41 7.24
C ALA A 531 9.37 18.18 7.88
N MET A 532 10.46 18.33 7.12
CA MET A 532 11.82 18.20 7.65
C MET A 532 12.45 19.53 8.09
N ALA A 533 11.66 20.61 8.24
CA ALA A 533 12.19 21.96 8.47
C ALA A 533 12.89 22.13 9.83
N ASP A 534 12.46 21.39 10.85
CA ASP A 534 13.01 21.43 12.20
C ASP A 534 13.94 20.24 12.51
N GLY A 535 14.16 19.37 11.52
CA GLY A 535 14.97 18.15 11.66
C GLY A 535 14.23 17.00 12.35
N GLN A 536 12.91 17.09 12.52
CA GLN A 536 12.07 16.05 13.07
C GLN A 536 11.01 15.68 12.05
N LEU A 537 10.89 14.41 11.70
CA LEU A 537 9.75 13.91 10.94
C LEU A 537 8.77 13.27 11.92
N THR A 538 7.54 13.74 11.92
CA THR A 538 6.45 13.17 12.71
C THR A 538 5.64 12.14 11.92
N VAL A 539 4.95 11.26 12.66
CA VAL A 539 3.99 10.30 12.10
C VAL A 539 2.88 11.00 11.31
N HIS A 540 2.39 12.14 11.79
CA HIS A 540 1.31 12.87 11.15
C HIS A 540 1.76 13.54 9.84
N GLU A 541 3.00 14.04 9.79
CA GLU A 541 3.56 14.60 8.55
C GLU A 541 3.75 13.52 7.48
N LEU A 542 4.21 12.33 7.86
CA LEU A 542 4.34 11.23 6.91
C LEU A 542 2.98 10.69 6.46
N GLN A 543 2.00 10.58 7.36
CA GLN A 543 0.62 10.23 7.01
C GLN A 543 0.01 11.26 6.06
N GLN A 544 0.21 12.55 6.33
CA GLN A 544 -0.25 13.62 5.45
C GLN A 544 0.43 13.56 4.08
N ALA A 545 1.72 13.23 4.02
CA ALA A 545 2.42 13.06 2.76
C ALA A 545 1.93 11.83 1.96
N LEU A 546 1.62 10.72 2.65
CA LEU A 546 0.98 9.55 2.05
C LEU A 546 -0.38 9.95 1.44
N PHE A 547 -1.20 10.71 2.17
CA PHE A 547 -2.49 11.18 1.68
C PHE A 547 -2.37 12.13 0.49
N LEU A 548 -1.44 13.08 0.53
CA LEU A 548 -1.25 14.03 -0.57
C LEU A 548 -0.61 13.39 -1.81
N GLY A 549 0.12 12.28 -1.64
CA GLY A 549 0.75 11.57 -2.75
C GLY A 549 -0.19 10.61 -3.49
N ALA A 550 -1.35 10.29 -2.93
CA ALA A 550 -2.31 9.37 -3.51
C ALA A 550 -2.97 9.97 -4.76
N GLN A 551 -3.37 9.11 -5.70
CA GLN A 551 -4.00 9.53 -6.96
C GLN A 551 -5.30 8.78 -7.16
N TYR A 552 -6.35 9.47 -7.58
CA TYR A 552 -7.64 8.84 -7.84
C TYR A 552 -7.58 7.92 -9.06
N SER A 553 -8.30 6.80 -8.99
CA SER A 553 -8.37 5.85 -10.09
C SER A 553 -9.15 6.39 -11.29
N ALA A 554 -8.73 6.04 -12.51
CA ALA A 554 -9.37 6.51 -13.74
C ALA A 554 -10.76 5.88 -14.00
N GLY A 555 -11.07 4.74 -13.37
CA GLY A 555 -12.27 3.94 -13.64
C GLY A 555 -13.59 4.62 -13.27
N GLY A 556 -13.56 5.67 -12.44
CA GLY A 556 -14.75 6.36 -11.95
C GLY A 556 -15.60 5.48 -11.03
N THR A 557 -16.28 6.08 -10.05
CA THR A 557 -17.01 5.29 -9.05
C THR A 557 -18.37 4.80 -9.54
N THR A 558 -18.59 3.49 -9.49
CA THR A 558 -19.91 2.89 -9.68
C THR A 558 -20.64 2.73 -8.33
N LEU A 559 -21.85 3.30 -8.22
CA LEU A 559 -22.79 2.99 -7.15
C LEU A 559 -23.84 2.02 -7.68
N LEU A 560 -23.84 0.79 -7.17
CA LEU A 560 -25.05 -0.04 -7.16
C LEU A 560 -25.54 -0.17 -5.71
N TYR A 561 -26.32 0.85 -5.33
CA TYR A 561 -27.48 0.85 -4.43
C TYR A 561 -27.44 0.12 -3.06
N GLN A 562 -27.77 0.92 -2.03
CA GLN A 562 -28.02 0.61 -0.61
C GLN A 562 -26.82 0.63 0.33
N ILE A 563 -26.35 1.81 0.73
CA ILE A 563 -25.52 1.91 1.94
C ILE A 563 -26.34 1.37 3.12
N GLY A 564 -25.92 0.24 3.64
CA GLY A 564 -26.56 -0.45 4.74
C GLY A 564 -26.40 0.25 6.09
N GLY A 565 -26.45 1.58 6.19
CA GLY A 565 -26.50 2.40 7.43
C GLY A 565 -27.79 3.25 7.60
N PRO A 566 -27.90 4.09 8.66
CA PRO A 566 -28.94 5.14 8.71
C PRO A 566 -28.84 5.98 7.43
N ASP A 567 -29.98 6.28 6.79
CA ASP A 567 -30.10 6.77 5.41
C ASP A 567 -29.08 7.85 5.03
N ILE A 568 -27.86 7.45 4.61
CA ILE A 568 -26.90 8.33 3.96
C ILE A 568 -27.52 8.65 2.59
N PRO A 569 -27.71 9.92 2.25
CA PRO A 569 -28.32 10.28 0.98
C PRO A 569 -27.52 9.69 -0.18
N ASP A 570 -28.22 9.08 -1.14
CA ASP A 570 -27.61 8.76 -2.42
C ASP A 570 -27.14 10.05 -3.09
N SER A 571 -25.92 10.05 -3.64
CA SER A 571 -25.38 11.18 -4.40
C SER A 571 -25.18 10.79 -5.85
N ALA A 572 -25.57 11.70 -6.76
CA ALA A 572 -25.24 11.61 -8.18
C ALA A 572 -23.96 12.40 -8.53
N ASN A 573 -23.30 13.01 -7.53
CA ASN A 573 -22.06 13.77 -7.70
C ASN A 573 -20.87 12.82 -7.75
N SER A 574 -20.27 12.64 -8.93
CA SER A 574 -19.17 11.69 -9.14
C SER A 574 -17.94 11.96 -8.26
N ALA A 575 -17.59 13.22 -8.02
CA ALA A 575 -16.45 13.57 -7.18
C ALA A 575 -16.72 13.25 -5.70
N GLU A 576 -17.94 13.45 -5.22
CA GLU A 576 -18.32 13.05 -3.86
C GLU A 576 -18.25 11.52 -3.67
N LEU A 577 -18.65 10.78 -4.70
CA LEU A 577 -18.58 9.33 -4.71
C LEU A 577 -17.13 8.81 -4.74
N GLU A 578 -16.25 9.51 -5.45
CA GLU A 578 -14.82 9.26 -5.46
C GLU A 578 -14.20 9.52 -4.08
N PHE A 579 -14.49 10.65 -3.45
CA PHE A 579 -13.96 10.98 -2.12
C PHE A 579 -14.44 10.00 -1.03
N VAL A 580 -15.69 9.54 -1.08
CA VAL A 580 -16.19 8.55 -0.11
C VAL A 580 -15.61 7.14 -0.36
N SER A 581 -15.20 6.82 -1.59
CA SER A 581 -14.73 5.47 -1.96
C SER A 581 -13.20 5.33 -1.90
N GLU A 582 -12.47 6.37 -2.24
CA GLU A 582 -11.00 6.35 -2.28
C GLU A 582 -10.37 7.28 -1.25
N GLY A 583 -11.16 8.10 -0.55
CA GLY A 583 -10.63 9.07 0.42
C GLY A 583 -9.75 10.08 -0.30
N HIS A 584 -8.46 10.02 -0.03
CA HIS A 584 -7.42 10.81 -0.68
C HIS A 584 -7.02 10.33 -2.08
N GLY A 585 -7.39 9.10 -2.46
CA GLY A 585 -6.99 8.46 -3.70
C GLY A 585 -6.45 7.05 -3.44
N SER A 586 -5.78 6.50 -4.44
CA SER A 586 -5.32 5.13 -4.43
C SER A 586 -3.83 4.98 -4.73
N TYR A 587 -3.26 3.87 -4.27
CA TYR A 587 -1.96 3.36 -4.70
C TYR A 587 -2.10 1.93 -5.22
N TYR A 588 -1.29 1.56 -6.20
CA TYR A 588 -1.31 0.22 -6.79
C TYR A 588 -0.20 -0.69 -6.24
N GLY A 589 0.60 -0.19 -5.28
CA GLY A 589 1.77 -0.90 -4.79
C GLY A 589 2.70 -1.26 -5.95
N ARG A 590 3.19 -2.50 -5.99
CA ARG A 590 4.08 -3.00 -7.06
C ARG A 590 3.35 -3.62 -8.25
N TYR A 591 2.02 -3.58 -8.26
CA TYR A 591 1.21 -4.25 -9.30
C TYR A 591 1.46 -3.70 -10.71
N LEU A 592 1.52 -2.36 -10.84
CA LEU A 592 1.83 -1.70 -12.12
C LEU A 592 3.33 -1.70 -12.46
N GLY A 593 4.12 -2.53 -11.76
CA GLY A 593 5.57 -2.64 -11.91
C GLY A 593 6.36 -1.71 -10.99
N ASP A 594 7.65 -2.04 -10.84
CA ASP A 594 8.56 -1.33 -9.92
C ASP A 594 8.74 0.15 -10.31
N GLU A 595 8.66 0.52 -11.59
CA GLU A 595 8.81 1.93 -12.00
C GLU A 595 7.69 2.81 -11.43
N THR A 596 6.43 2.38 -11.53
CA THR A 596 5.27 3.10 -10.97
C THR A 596 5.36 3.18 -9.45
N TYR A 597 5.69 2.05 -8.83
CA TYR A 597 5.90 1.96 -7.39
C TYR A 597 7.00 2.92 -6.88
N GLU A 598 8.15 2.96 -7.55
CA GLU A 598 9.25 3.86 -7.21
C GLU A 598 8.87 5.33 -7.40
N ALA A 599 8.07 5.64 -8.42
CA ALA A 599 7.53 6.99 -8.62
C ALA A 599 6.56 7.39 -7.49
N ASP A 600 5.73 6.47 -7.00
CA ASP A 600 4.83 6.70 -5.87
C ASP A 600 5.61 6.92 -4.57
N VAL A 601 6.60 6.08 -4.29
CA VAL A 601 7.51 6.25 -3.14
C VAL A 601 8.21 7.60 -3.19
N GLN A 602 8.78 7.96 -4.35
CA GLN A 602 9.49 9.23 -4.51
C GLN A 602 8.55 10.43 -4.35
N ARG A 603 7.32 10.35 -4.85
CA ARG A 603 6.31 11.41 -4.68
C ARG A 603 6.05 11.73 -3.21
N ILE A 604 5.89 10.69 -2.37
CA ILE A 604 5.68 10.87 -0.93
C ILE A 604 6.91 11.51 -0.28
N ILE A 605 8.12 11.03 -0.61
CA ILE A 605 9.39 11.60 -0.12
C ILE A 605 9.52 13.07 -0.52
N ASP A 606 9.18 13.43 -1.75
CA ASP A 606 9.27 14.79 -2.25
C ASP A 606 8.29 15.74 -1.57
N ILE A 607 7.11 15.25 -1.18
CA ILE A 607 6.17 16.02 -0.34
C ILE A 607 6.78 16.28 1.04
N VAL A 608 7.32 15.25 1.70
CA VAL A 608 7.98 15.38 3.02
C VAL A 608 9.12 16.39 2.97
N ARG A 609 9.95 16.33 1.92
CA ARG A 609 11.10 17.22 1.70
C ARG A 609 10.70 18.60 1.18
N GLY A 610 9.44 18.81 0.81
CA GLY A 610 8.96 20.05 0.22
C GLY A 610 9.50 20.32 -1.18
N ALA A 611 9.94 19.28 -1.89
CA ALA A 611 10.28 19.32 -3.31
C ALA A 611 9.03 19.27 -4.21
N LEU A 612 7.95 18.66 -3.71
CA LEU A 612 6.63 18.67 -4.32
C LEU A 612 5.62 19.33 -3.38
N LEU A 613 4.84 20.25 -3.92
CA LEU A 613 3.72 20.89 -3.22
C LEU A 613 2.42 20.42 -3.86
N VAL A 614 1.54 19.84 -3.04
CA VAL A 614 0.21 19.38 -3.46
C VAL A 614 -0.83 20.22 -2.72
N GLU A 615 -1.70 20.88 -3.48
CA GLU A 615 -2.84 21.60 -2.93
C GLU A 615 -4.13 20.82 -3.19
N LEU A 616 -4.86 20.51 -2.11
CA LEU A 616 -6.19 19.94 -2.22
C LEU A 616 -7.16 20.98 -2.80
N SER A 617 -8.06 20.53 -3.66
CA SER A 617 -9.18 21.35 -4.13
C SER A 617 -10.06 21.77 -2.95
N GLU A 618 -10.79 22.87 -3.10
CA GLU A 618 -11.73 23.33 -2.07
C GLU A 618 -12.80 22.27 -1.75
N GLU A 619 -13.25 21.54 -2.78
CA GLU A 619 -14.26 20.49 -2.64
C GLU A 619 -13.73 19.30 -1.84
N GLN A 620 -12.54 18.82 -2.16
CA GLN A 620 -11.87 17.72 -1.46
C GLN A 620 -11.58 18.12 0.00
N ARG A 621 -11.07 19.34 0.23
CA ARG A 621 -10.84 19.86 1.59
C ARG A 621 -12.14 19.90 2.40
N ASN A 622 -13.22 20.40 1.82
CA ASN A 622 -14.51 20.48 2.50
C ASN A 622 -15.06 19.06 2.80
N TRP A 623 -14.88 18.10 1.90
CA TRP A 623 -15.22 16.70 2.20
C TRP A 623 -14.47 16.18 3.43
N LEU A 624 -13.15 16.33 3.44
CA LEU A 624 -12.29 15.83 4.51
C LEU A 624 -12.59 16.50 5.87
N ILE A 625 -12.90 17.80 5.87
CA ILE A 625 -13.34 18.49 7.10
C ILE A 625 -14.67 17.92 7.61
N ALA A 626 -15.63 17.64 6.73
CA ALA A 626 -16.93 17.09 7.15
C ALA A 626 -16.81 15.65 7.67
N ASP A 627 -15.98 14.81 7.01
CA ASP A 627 -15.69 13.45 7.47
C ASP A 627 -14.98 13.46 8.83
N SER A 628 -13.89 14.23 8.96
CA SER A 628 -13.14 14.37 10.22
C SER A 628 -14.02 14.96 11.35
N ALA A 629 -14.88 15.94 11.06
CA ALA A 629 -15.84 16.46 12.03
C ALA A 629 -16.79 15.37 12.54
N CYS A 630 -17.25 14.51 11.63
CA CYS A 630 -18.09 13.38 11.98
C CYS A 630 -17.34 12.35 12.84
N ARG A 631 -16.16 11.91 12.42
CA ARG A 631 -15.30 10.97 13.16
C ARG A 631 -14.97 11.49 14.57
N GLN A 632 -14.56 12.74 14.67
CA GLN A 632 -14.22 13.35 15.97
C GLN A 632 -15.44 13.56 16.87
N SER A 633 -16.63 13.78 16.31
CA SER A 633 -17.87 13.84 17.09
C SER A 633 -18.26 12.49 17.70
N LEU A 634 -17.87 11.38 17.05
CA LEU A 634 -18.17 10.02 17.47
C LEU A 634 -17.14 9.47 18.47
N TRP A 635 -15.87 9.66 18.15
CA TRP A 635 -14.77 8.92 18.81
C TRP A 635 -13.89 9.80 19.69
N GLY A 636 -14.01 11.13 19.58
CA GLY A 636 -13.24 12.10 20.35
C GLY A 636 -12.43 13.04 19.46
N SER A 637 -12.12 14.22 19.99
CA SER A 637 -11.33 15.23 19.28
C SER A 637 -9.90 14.79 19.05
N TRP A 638 -9.31 15.20 17.93
CA TRP A 638 -7.91 14.96 17.63
C TRP A 638 -7.31 16.14 16.88
N SER A 639 -6.15 16.62 17.33
CA SER A 639 -5.53 17.85 16.79
C SER A 639 -4.89 17.69 15.41
N HIS A 640 -4.75 16.45 14.94
CA HIS A 640 -4.13 16.13 13.65
C HIS A 640 -5.15 15.76 12.57
N GLY A 641 -6.44 15.80 12.91
CA GLY A 641 -7.54 15.66 11.96
C GLY A 641 -7.72 16.89 11.07
N TYR A 642 -8.47 16.75 9.98
CA TYR A 642 -8.86 17.88 9.14
C TYR A 642 -9.80 18.85 9.85
N PHE A 643 -10.60 18.37 10.79
CA PHE A 643 -11.46 19.20 11.62
C PHE A 643 -10.71 19.73 12.84
N ASP A 644 -10.56 21.05 12.90
CA ASP A 644 -9.83 21.77 13.96
C ASP A 644 -10.75 22.30 15.08
N GLY A 645 -12.01 21.86 15.12
CA GLY A 645 -13.03 22.39 16.03
C GLY A 645 -13.71 23.68 15.56
N SER A 646 -13.42 24.15 14.34
CA SER A 646 -14.17 25.24 13.70
C SER A 646 -15.57 24.78 13.24
N ASN A 647 -16.25 25.56 12.39
CA ASN A 647 -17.52 25.10 11.83
C ASN A 647 -17.24 24.21 10.62
N ALA A 648 -17.90 23.05 10.57
CA ALA A 648 -17.92 22.23 9.37
C ALA A 648 -18.43 23.05 8.16
N PRO A 649 -18.10 22.64 6.92
CA PRO A 649 -18.59 23.32 5.73
C PRO A 649 -20.11 23.45 5.75
N ALA A 650 -20.62 24.56 5.22
CA ALA A 650 -22.06 24.74 5.12
C ALA A 650 -22.69 23.64 4.25
N ALA A 651 -23.88 23.21 4.63
CA ALA A 651 -24.66 22.28 3.83
C ALA A 651 -24.84 22.80 2.40
N ASP A 652 -24.58 21.92 1.44
CA ASP A 652 -24.68 22.16 0.02
C ASP A 652 -25.50 21.01 -0.63
N PRO A 653 -26.69 21.28 -1.16
CA PRO A 653 -27.53 20.23 -1.76
C PRO A 653 -26.91 19.56 -2.99
N ALA A 654 -25.86 20.14 -3.60
CA ALA A 654 -25.08 19.49 -4.66
C ALA A 654 -24.08 18.44 -4.13
N TRP A 655 -23.84 18.43 -2.81
CA TRP A 655 -22.94 17.54 -2.08
C TRP A 655 -23.69 16.94 -0.87
N PRO A 656 -24.71 16.10 -1.13
CA PRO A 656 -25.61 15.65 -0.08
C PRO A 656 -24.96 14.73 0.95
N ILE A 657 -23.90 13.98 0.61
CA ILE A 657 -23.21 13.11 1.58
C ILE A 657 -22.37 13.97 2.54
N ARG A 658 -21.57 14.90 2.01
CA ARG A 658 -20.81 15.86 2.81
C ARG A 658 -21.73 16.66 3.74
N SER A 659 -22.86 17.12 3.20
CA SER A 659 -23.86 17.86 3.97
C SER A 659 -24.47 17.00 5.08
N PHE A 660 -24.75 15.73 4.80
CA PHE A 660 -25.20 14.77 5.80
C PHE A 660 -24.16 14.61 6.92
N LEU A 661 -22.88 14.46 6.58
CA LEU A 661 -21.80 14.33 7.57
C LEU A 661 -21.68 15.60 8.43
N ALA A 662 -21.74 16.78 7.83
CA ALA A 662 -21.65 18.05 8.55
C ALA A 662 -22.86 18.32 9.48
N ASP A 663 -24.08 18.02 9.03
CA ASP A 663 -25.30 18.37 9.76
C ASP A 663 -25.79 17.27 10.70
N VAL A 664 -25.84 16.02 10.20
CA VAL A 664 -26.54 14.91 10.87
C VAL A 664 -25.61 14.16 11.81
N CYS A 665 -24.34 13.98 11.42
CA CYS A 665 -23.41 13.16 12.18
C CYS A 665 -23.24 13.65 13.63
N PRO A 666 -22.97 14.95 13.91
CA PRO A 666 -22.75 15.42 15.29
C PRO A 666 -23.97 15.26 16.22
N GLN A 667 -25.17 15.10 15.66
CA GLN A 667 -26.42 15.04 16.43
C GLN A 667 -26.97 13.61 16.59
N THR A 668 -26.81 12.77 15.57
CA THR A 668 -27.56 11.51 15.46
C THR A 668 -26.71 10.28 15.72
N LEU A 669 -25.45 10.29 15.26
CA LEU A 669 -24.59 9.11 15.37
C LEU A 669 -23.99 8.91 16.78
N PRO A 670 -23.60 9.94 17.56
CA PRO A 670 -23.06 9.73 18.90
C PRO A 670 -24.02 9.01 19.87
N PRO A 671 -25.32 9.34 19.91
CA PRO A 671 -26.29 8.54 20.68
C PRO A 671 -26.35 7.06 20.26
N VAL A 672 -26.19 6.75 18.96
CA VAL A 672 -26.16 5.37 18.46
C VAL A 672 -24.90 4.65 18.97
N VAL A 673 -23.73 5.28 18.85
CA VAL A 673 -22.45 4.73 19.35
C VAL A 673 -22.51 4.49 20.86
N GLN A 674 -23.06 5.43 21.64
CA GLN A 674 -23.22 5.26 23.09
C GLN A 674 -24.13 4.07 23.44
N ALA A 675 -25.22 3.88 22.71
CA ALA A 675 -26.10 2.73 22.92
C ALA A 675 -25.40 1.40 22.58
N LEU A 676 -24.55 1.39 21.56
CA LEU A 676 -23.77 0.23 21.16
C LEU A 676 -22.65 -0.09 22.15
N GLN A 677 -21.97 0.94 22.66
CA GLN A 677 -20.99 0.80 23.74
C GLN A 677 -21.66 0.17 24.97
N ALA A 678 -22.80 0.72 25.39
CA ALA A 678 -23.54 0.17 26.53
C ALA A 678 -23.98 -1.29 26.28
N TYR A 679 -24.34 -1.65 25.05
CA TYR A 679 -24.61 -3.04 24.69
C TYR A 679 -23.36 -3.91 24.78
N ALA A 680 -22.24 -3.47 24.20
CA ALA A 680 -20.97 -4.18 24.22
C ALA A 680 -20.52 -4.44 25.66
N ASP A 681 -20.56 -3.43 26.54
CA ASP A 681 -20.19 -3.52 27.95
C ASP A 681 -21.04 -4.55 28.73
N ILE A 682 -22.32 -4.71 28.36
CA ILE A 682 -23.21 -5.69 28.98
C ILE A 682 -22.94 -7.11 28.46
N THR A 683 -22.55 -7.24 27.20
CA THR A 683 -22.33 -8.54 26.54
C THR A 683 -20.90 -9.05 26.60
N ALA A 684 -19.95 -8.20 27.01
CA ALA A 684 -18.57 -8.59 27.21
C ALA A 684 -18.50 -9.70 28.27
N PRO A 685 -17.78 -10.81 28.00
CA PRO A 685 -17.47 -11.79 29.04
C PRO A 685 -16.76 -11.09 30.20
N GLN A 686 -17.30 -11.22 31.42
CA GLN A 686 -16.72 -10.66 32.65
C GLN A 686 -15.45 -11.39 33.09
#